data_AF-A0A1W0A6D1-F1
#
_entry.id   AF-A0A1W0A6D1-F1
#
_cell.length_a   1.000
_cell.length_b   1.000
_cell.length_c   1.000
_cell.angle_alpha   90.00
_cell.angle_beta   90.00
_cell.angle_gamma   90.00
#
_symmetry.space_group_name_H-M   'P 1'
#
loop_
_entity.id
_entity.type
_entity.pdbx_description
1 polymer ?
#
loop_
_entity_poly.entity_id
_entity_poly.type
_entity_poly.pdbx_seq_one_letter_code
_entity_poly.pdbx_strand_id
1 'polypeptide(L)'
;MCYGLRMSESIKSNVIFTFSWSMLRPLLLLSAALGCVAQSSTPAPTPLVSNPPFKFTAVRSIQGRVISDPATWDDTYKKYGLVMKQHTDTFPERYQAGMDTVNTASVEGALYYLQTEGINQADSVNCLRKSNMSYIWLLDITIVQPTFAIAEYEDNGGVVPEYGTYIAMDGGFCTPVGDQVPLECLTYNGLQYNKNLGQWIGGEKRTTQLKANYNDNVWFSFPNSCYTRRFEQKDEACRKAQHGGLCPLGVQPDGVNCTFSYDVLGYIRIDELVGITSMKSSQTGQNYRDRVEFCKDSKIEYDFSTSKSDLTFWDDPLNPDANANRTKQMIEFYNDMIKSGNYPNMKPLPDLANLTTTNPPCWKNSPRCATATNGCRRKLYSQVCEVCTSPADDCKKPGPGDSAAPHLNKQFQPALPTNAAGVTTVPRAKSGNGTLNNNGAVTAPPAGASSALSNSIALSAILSIKVNLKLHFSIDEPMVRISALLGTFALIHAQTTTAPPASASNSWTMTTVNSIQARVVSDAATWDATNKKFGLVMKQNTVTFPDQYRAAMDTVNTASVEGALFYVQTEGINKQFDVNCMRKTNMSYIWFLNVTIVQPTFAIAEYADNGGVVPEYGKFIAMDNGQCTPLDTKGTMSDECMTLGGLNYHANIGPFIGGEPRKEHLLAKYPDNIWFSYPNSCFTKTFIAKDTKCREAQKGGLCPLGVQPDGIKCTYSFDILGYIRIDELVGITNLTNSQTGQKYKDRVEFCKDSKVEFDFSTMKSDLTFWDNPTDEAANTNRTTKMLELYNNLIKTGTGDAAYMKSLPTAAELTAKNPPCWKNSPICATAEFGCRRKLTAQICEKCTSASPDCKKPTSSDSVPPKLTKAVAPPLPTDASGKTTVPRNPTGAGGNGNAAAAESSASSLVAFTSLIITLAALFA
;
A
#
# COMPACT_ATOMS: atom_id res chain seq x y z
N MET A 1 14.45 -51.16 34.82
CA MET A 1 13.75 -51.94 35.85
C MET A 1 13.01 -50.93 36.72
N CYS A 2 11.68 -50.95 36.88
CA CYS A 2 10.65 -51.89 36.40
C CYS A 2 9.38 -51.17 35.90
N TYR A 3 8.46 -51.95 35.31
CA TYR A 3 7.05 -51.59 35.04
C TYR A 3 6.29 -51.36 36.36
N GLY A 4 5.08 -50.77 36.44
CA GLY A 4 4.13 -50.29 35.42
C GLY A 4 2.71 -50.81 35.68
N LEU A 5 1.66 -50.19 35.08
CA LEU A 5 0.22 -50.60 35.11
C LEU A 5 -0.51 -50.49 36.49
N ARG A 6 -1.85 -50.54 36.62
CA ARG A 6 -2.98 -49.88 35.91
C ARG A 6 -4.30 -50.09 36.71
N MET A 7 -5.33 -49.26 36.48
CA MET A 7 -6.80 -49.53 36.58
C MET A 7 -7.54 -49.70 37.94
N SER A 8 -8.78 -49.15 37.95
CA SER A 8 -10.05 -49.73 38.47
C SER A 8 -10.72 -49.29 39.80
N GLU A 9 -11.58 -48.26 39.70
CA GLU A 9 -13.01 -48.20 40.16
C GLU A 9 -13.49 -48.42 41.62
N SER A 10 -14.76 -48.02 41.85
CA SER A 10 -15.73 -48.40 42.92
C SER A 10 -15.66 -47.73 44.31
N ILE A 11 -16.78 -47.49 45.05
CA ILE A 11 -18.22 -47.27 44.70
C ILE A 11 -19.01 -46.75 45.94
N LYS A 12 -20.09 -45.93 45.77
CA LYS A 12 -21.17 -45.60 46.77
C LYS A 12 -20.69 -44.83 48.04
N SER A 13 -21.46 -44.17 48.93
CA SER A 13 -22.89 -43.74 49.12
C SER A 13 -22.93 -42.78 50.37
N ASN A 14 -23.98 -42.10 50.91
CA ASN A 14 -25.42 -41.83 50.61
C ASN A 14 -25.97 -40.72 51.60
N VAL A 15 -27.17 -40.14 51.32
CA VAL A 15 -28.25 -39.74 52.31
C VAL A 15 -28.01 -38.56 53.31
N ILE A 16 -28.95 -37.64 53.71
CA ILE A 16 -30.30 -37.15 53.27
C ILE A 16 -30.67 -35.83 54.07
N PHE A 17 -31.31 -34.81 53.42
CA PHE A 17 -32.24 -33.73 53.91
C PHE A 17 -31.84 -32.82 55.14
N THR A 18 -32.47 -31.68 55.53
CA THR A 18 -33.83 -31.07 55.37
C THR A 18 -33.89 -29.50 55.31
N PHE A 19 -34.90 -28.98 54.59
CA PHE A 19 -35.62 -27.66 54.59
C PHE A 19 -35.46 -26.58 55.70
N SER A 20 -35.57 -25.27 55.32
CA SER A 20 -36.76 -24.38 55.58
C SER A 20 -36.70 -22.95 54.93
N TRP A 21 -37.81 -22.19 55.02
CA TRP A 21 -38.18 -20.82 54.53
C TRP A 21 -37.29 -19.62 55.01
N SER A 22 -37.37 -18.34 54.56
CA SER A 22 -38.40 -17.58 53.79
C SER A 22 -37.94 -16.25 53.10
N MET A 23 -38.62 -15.89 51.99
CA MET A 23 -39.07 -14.56 51.43
C MET A 23 -38.29 -13.20 51.44
N LEU A 24 -38.40 -12.52 50.27
CA LEU A 24 -38.57 -11.07 49.94
C LEU A 24 -37.45 -9.97 49.98
N ARG A 25 -36.97 -9.61 48.77
CA ARG A 25 -36.86 -8.27 48.09
C ARG A 25 -36.12 -7.04 48.73
N PRO A 26 -35.68 -6.03 47.90
CA PRO A 26 -34.40 -5.34 48.16
C PRO A 26 -34.35 -3.78 48.01
N LEU A 27 -33.13 -3.26 48.23
CA LEU A 27 -32.51 -2.01 47.73
C LEU A 27 -32.84 -0.65 48.36
N LEU A 28 -31.78 0.06 48.80
CA LEU A 28 -31.76 1.54 48.90
C LEU A 28 -30.31 2.11 48.82
N LEU A 29 -30.23 3.40 48.51
CA LEU A 29 -29.08 4.29 48.24
C LEU A 29 -27.80 4.05 49.08
N LEU A 30 -26.55 4.08 48.56
CA LEU A 30 -25.76 5.08 47.78
C LEU A 30 -24.87 5.98 48.67
N SER A 31 -23.68 6.32 48.14
CA SER A 31 -22.68 7.29 48.64
C SER A 31 -21.77 6.81 49.80
N ALA A 32 -20.49 7.22 49.88
CA ALA A 32 -19.57 7.71 48.84
C ALA A 32 -18.09 7.64 49.31
N ALA A 33 -17.16 7.35 48.40
CA ALA A 33 -15.73 7.62 48.54
C ALA A 33 -15.07 7.79 47.17
N LEU A 34 -14.46 8.96 46.91
CA LEU A 34 -13.61 9.24 45.74
C LEU A 34 -12.15 8.91 46.09
N GLY A 35 -11.30 8.55 45.11
CA GLY A 35 -9.87 8.48 45.42
C GLY A 35 -8.88 7.88 44.40
N CYS A 36 -9.27 7.02 43.46
CA CYS A 36 -8.31 6.51 42.46
C CYS A 36 -9.01 6.01 41.18
N VAL A 37 -9.15 6.89 40.18
CA VAL A 37 -9.70 6.50 38.87
C VAL A 37 -8.59 5.88 38.02
N ALA A 38 -8.44 4.56 38.12
CA ALA A 38 -7.82 3.80 37.04
C ALA A 38 -8.68 3.98 35.77
N GLN A 39 -8.09 4.42 34.67
CA GLN A 39 -8.82 4.56 33.40
C GLN A 39 -9.30 3.17 32.95
N SER A 40 -10.61 2.93 32.98
CA SER A 40 -11.19 1.64 32.63
C SER A 40 -10.96 1.33 31.15
N SER A 41 -10.43 0.14 30.87
CA SER A 41 -10.19 -0.37 29.50
C SER A 41 -11.47 -0.83 28.80
N THR A 42 -12.62 -0.26 29.17
CA THR A 42 -13.94 -0.53 28.60
C THR A 42 -14.13 0.29 27.33
N PRO A 43 -14.44 -0.32 26.17
CA PRO A 43 -14.74 0.41 24.94
C PRO A 43 -15.88 1.41 25.14
N ALA A 44 -15.78 2.58 24.50
CA ALA A 44 -16.85 3.57 24.52
C ALA A 44 -18.10 3.02 23.78
N PRO A 45 -19.31 3.18 24.34
CA PRO A 45 -20.54 2.71 23.69
C PRO A 45 -20.73 3.44 22.36
N THR A 46 -20.59 2.69 21.27
CA THR A 46 -20.70 3.21 19.89
C THR A 46 -22.14 3.00 19.38
N PRO A 47 -22.75 3.95 18.65
CA PRO A 47 -24.10 3.78 18.14
C PRO A 47 -24.19 2.59 17.16
N LEU A 48 -25.33 1.89 17.16
CA LEU A 48 -25.57 0.75 16.27
C LEU A 48 -25.63 1.19 14.80
N VAL A 49 -24.63 0.82 14.02
CA VAL A 49 -24.63 0.94 12.55
C VAL A 49 -25.28 -0.31 11.95
N SER A 50 -26.49 -0.17 11.40
CA SER A 50 -27.13 -1.22 10.61
C SER A 50 -26.44 -1.36 9.25
N ASN A 51 -26.03 -2.57 8.88
CA ASN A 51 -25.53 -2.91 7.55
C ASN A 51 -26.62 -3.65 6.74
N PRO A 52 -26.58 -3.60 5.39
CA PRO A 52 -27.40 -4.50 4.57
C PRO A 52 -27.01 -5.97 4.82
N PRO A 53 -27.87 -6.96 4.46
CA PRO A 53 -27.58 -8.37 4.68
C PRO A 53 -26.28 -8.83 3.98
N PHE A 54 -25.21 -8.95 4.76
CA PHE A 54 -23.89 -9.39 4.33
C PHE A 54 -23.21 -10.19 5.43
N LYS A 55 -22.60 -11.30 5.05
CA LYS A 55 -21.60 -12.02 5.85
C LYS A 55 -20.50 -12.48 4.92
N PHE A 56 -19.25 -12.22 5.30
CA PHE A 56 -18.09 -12.72 4.58
C PHE A 56 -18.12 -14.26 4.54
N THR A 57 -18.07 -14.84 3.34
CA THR A 57 -18.01 -16.30 3.15
C THR A 57 -16.59 -16.77 3.39
N ALA A 58 -16.41 -17.82 4.20
CA ALA A 58 -15.09 -18.31 4.58
C ALA A 58 -14.17 -18.57 3.38
N VAL A 59 -12.93 -18.10 3.47
CA VAL A 59 -11.85 -18.34 2.50
C VAL A 59 -10.79 -19.20 3.16
N ARG A 60 -10.39 -20.28 2.49
CA ARG A 60 -9.26 -21.13 2.86
C ARG A 60 -8.00 -20.63 2.14
N SER A 61 -6.99 -20.24 2.90
CA SER A 61 -5.76 -19.57 2.46
C SER A 61 -4.55 -20.35 2.97
N ILE A 62 -3.73 -20.87 2.08
CA ILE A 62 -2.49 -21.58 2.41
C ILE A 62 -1.32 -20.58 2.40
N GLN A 63 -0.53 -20.54 3.47
CA GLN A 63 0.44 -19.47 3.73
C GLN A 63 1.77 -19.98 4.27
N GLY A 64 2.84 -19.20 4.09
CA GLY A 64 4.17 -19.49 4.60
C GLY A 64 4.54 -18.62 5.80
N ARG A 65 5.01 -19.19 6.91
CA ARG A 65 5.60 -18.43 8.04
C ARG A 65 7.07 -18.80 8.22
N VAL A 66 7.97 -17.83 8.01
CA VAL A 66 9.41 -18.00 8.29
C VAL A 66 9.66 -17.81 9.78
N ILE A 67 10.38 -18.73 10.41
CA ILE A 67 10.51 -18.80 11.88
C ILE A 67 11.81 -19.53 12.30
N SER A 68 12.17 -19.43 13.57
CA SER A 68 13.36 -20.03 14.18
C SER A 68 13.24 -21.50 14.55
N ASP A 69 12.03 -22.00 14.77
CA ASP A 69 11.79 -23.30 15.41
C ASP A 69 10.84 -24.19 14.57
N PRO A 70 10.99 -25.54 14.63
CA PRO A 70 10.11 -26.45 13.89
C PRO A 70 8.73 -26.56 14.53
N ALA A 71 7.72 -26.93 13.73
CA ALA A 71 6.38 -27.16 14.27
C ALA A 71 6.36 -28.51 15.03
N THR A 72 5.93 -28.49 16.30
CA THR A 72 5.89 -29.69 17.15
C THR A 72 4.54 -30.38 17.02
N TRP A 73 4.53 -31.67 16.67
CA TRP A 73 3.32 -32.48 16.58
C TRP A 73 2.74 -32.79 17.96
N ASP A 74 1.41 -32.77 18.07
CA ASP A 74 0.69 -33.24 19.24
C ASP A 74 -0.21 -34.43 18.88
N ASP A 75 0.09 -35.58 19.49
CA ASP A 75 -0.63 -36.84 19.22
C ASP A 75 -2.02 -36.93 19.84
N THR A 76 -2.41 -36.00 20.72
CA THR A 76 -3.78 -35.90 21.26
C THR A 76 -4.66 -35.10 20.29
N TYR A 77 -4.16 -33.95 19.84
CA TYR A 77 -4.93 -33.04 18.97
C TYR A 77 -4.75 -33.32 17.47
N LYS A 78 -3.81 -34.19 17.09
CA LYS A 78 -3.46 -34.55 15.70
C LYS A 78 -3.21 -33.32 14.82
N LYS A 79 -2.50 -32.36 15.41
CA LYS A 79 -2.16 -31.04 14.88
C LYS A 79 -0.75 -30.65 15.35
N TYR A 80 -0.16 -29.66 14.68
CA TYR A 80 1.12 -29.07 15.06
C TYR A 80 0.93 -27.76 15.82
N GLY A 81 1.88 -27.41 16.70
CA GLY A 81 1.92 -26.13 17.40
C GLY A 81 3.36 -25.65 17.68
N LEU A 82 3.51 -24.42 18.16
CA LEU A 82 4.81 -23.84 18.52
C LEU A 82 5.14 -24.14 19.99
N VAL A 83 6.31 -24.74 20.25
CA VAL A 83 6.86 -24.84 21.60
C VAL A 83 7.86 -23.71 21.79
N MET A 84 7.67 -22.92 22.84
CA MET A 84 8.57 -21.85 23.26
C MET A 84 9.12 -22.16 24.67
N LYS A 85 10.06 -21.36 25.16
CA LYS A 85 10.66 -21.56 26.50
C LYS A 85 9.67 -21.31 27.66
N GLN A 86 8.56 -20.64 27.40
CA GLN A 86 7.53 -20.23 28.36
C GLN A 86 6.17 -20.15 27.63
N HIS A 87 5.06 -20.31 28.37
CA HIS A 87 3.68 -20.10 27.87
C HIS A 87 3.27 -20.99 26.68
N THR A 88 3.74 -22.23 26.64
CA THR A 88 3.37 -23.25 25.63
C THR A 88 3.26 -24.66 26.22
N ASP A 89 2.88 -24.76 27.50
CA ASP A 89 2.86 -26.03 28.23
C ASP A 89 1.75 -26.95 27.71
N THR A 90 0.57 -26.38 27.45
CA THR A 90 -0.58 -27.07 26.84
C THR A 90 -0.67 -26.85 25.33
N PHE A 91 -1.35 -27.75 24.61
CA PHE A 91 -1.52 -27.59 23.16
C PHE A 91 -2.30 -26.32 22.73
N PRO A 92 -3.39 -25.89 23.41
CA PRO A 92 -4.04 -24.61 23.10
C PRO A 92 -3.09 -23.39 23.19
N GLU A 93 -2.11 -23.42 24.10
CA GLU A 93 -1.08 -22.37 24.19
C GLU A 93 -0.06 -22.47 23.04
N ARG A 94 0.37 -23.68 22.67
CA ARG A 94 1.23 -23.93 21.48
C ARG A 94 0.56 -23.48 20.18
N TYR A 95 -0.75 -23.65 20.10
CA TYR A 95 -1.59 -23.18 19.01
C TYR A 95 -1.73 -21.64 19.03
N GLN A 96 -1.91 -21.02 20.20
CA GLN A 96 -1.91 -19.56 20.30
C GLN A 96 -0.57 -18.97 19.84
N ALA A 97 0.56 -19.48 20.36
CA ALA A 97 1.92 -19.03 20.03
C ALA A 97 2.27 -19.20 18.52
N GLY A 98 1.65 -20.17 17.85
CA GLY A 98 1.78 -20.36 16.41
C GLY A 98 1.27 -19.20 15.55
N MET A 99 0.37 -18.34 16.08
CA MET A 99 -0.16 -17.15 15.41
C MET A 99 -0.40 -15.96 16.38
N ASP A 100 0.49 -15.73 17.35
CA ASP A 100 0.28 -14.72 18.41
C ASP A 100 0.67 -13.28 18.02
N THR A 101 -0.10 -12.67 17.09
CA THR A 101 0.17 -11.34 16.49
C THR A 101 1.42 -11.38 15.62
N VAL A 102 1.28 -11.89 14.39
CA VAL A 102 2.42 -12.29 13.55
C VAL A 102 2.27 -11.84 12.10
N ASN A 103 3.42 -11.67 11.44
CA ASN A 103 3.52 -11.56 9.98
C ASN A 103 3.58 -12.97 9.36
N THR A 104 2.90 -13.16 8.24
CA THR A 104 3.04 -14.34 7.35
C THR A 104 3.20 -13.90 5.91
N ALA A 105 3.61 -14.83 5.04
CA ALA A 105 3.69 -14.68 3.60
C ALA A 105 2.67 -15.61 2.89
N SER A 106 2.43 -15.46 1.58
CA SER A 106 1.93 -16.58 0.77
C SER A 106 3.00 -17.67 0.67
N VAL A 107 2.62 -18.89 0.24
CA VAL A 107 3.60 -19.98 0.06
C VAL A 107 4.65 -19.57 -0.97
N GLU A 108 4.22 -18.91 -2.04
CA GLU A 108 5.03 -18.35 -3.12
C GLU A 108 5.96 -17.21 -2.67
N GLY A 109 5.97 -16.91 -1.37
CA GLY A 109 6.62 -15.76 -0.78
C GLY A 109 7.32 -15.94 0.54
N ALA A 110 7.28 -17.12 1.15
CA ALA A 110 8.09 -17.41 2.32
C ALA A 110 9.57 -17.12 2.07
N LEU A 111 10.07 -17.45 0.86
CA LEU A 111 11.46 -17.25 0.46
C LEU A 111 11.84 -15.77 0.29
N TYR A 112 10.91 -14.85 0.01
CA TYR A 112 11.24 -13.43 -0.13
C TYR A 112 11.85 -12.85 1.15
N TYR A 113 11.18 -13.05 2.29
CA TYR A 113 11.63 -12.51 3.57
C TYR A 113 12.99 -13.13 3.95
N LEU A 114 13.10 -14.45 3.83
CA LEU A 114 14.36 -15.18 4.01
C LEU A 114 15.49 -14.61 3.14
N GLN A 115 15.25 -14.40 1.84
CA GLN A 115 16.28 -13.96 0.91
C GLN A 115 16.74 -12.52 1.15
N THR A 116 15.83 -11.62 1.54
CA THR A 116 16.21 -10.20 1.69
C THR A 116 16.72 -9.81 3.06
N GLU A 117 16.41 -10.62 4.07
CA GLU A 117 16.72 -10.32 5.48
C GLU A 117 17.58 -11.40 6.15
N GLY A 118 17.65 -12.62 5.59
CA GLY A 118 18.25 -13.79 6.25
C GLY A 118 19.56 -14.30 5.66
N ILE A 119 19.74 -14.28 4.34
CA ILE A 119 20.88 -14.97 3.69
C ILE A 119 22.13 -14.12 3.49
N ASN A 120 21.99 -12.79 3.43
CA ASN A 120 23.06 -11.85 3.11
C ASN A 120 24.20 -11.87 4.15
N GLN A 121 25.44 -12.07 3.72
CA GLN A 121 26.61 -12.12 4.59
C GLN A 121 26.80 -10.83 5.40
N ALA A 122 26.58 -9.66 4.81
CA ALA A 122 26.71 -8.38 5.52
C ALA A 122 25.67 -8.18 6.65
N ASP A 123 24.55 -8.92 6.63
CA ASP A 123 23.52 -8.90 7.70
C ASP A 123 23.68 -10.09 8.68
N SER A 124 24.67 -10.97 8.48
CA SER A 124 24.80 -12.26 9.16
C SER A 124 25.69 -12.20 10.42
N VAL A 125 25.08 -11.93 11.57
CA VAL A 125 25.77 -11.87 12.88
C VAL A 125 25.93 -13.28 13.49
N ASN A 126 27.10 -13.60 14.04
CA ASN A 126 27.42 -14.88 14.72
C ASN A 126 27.08 -16.14 13.91
N CYS A 127 27.18 -16.08 12.57
CA CYS A 127 26.76 -17.13 11.65
C CYS A 127 25.27 -17.52 11.69
N LEU A 128 24.40 -16.67 12.26
CA LEU A 128 22.94 -16.85 12.22
C LEU A 128 22.29 -15.98 11.12
N ARG A 129 21.16 -16.45 10.58
CA ARG A 129 20.24 -15.58 9.82
C ARG A 129 19.60 -14.58 10.79
N LYS A 130 19.15 -13.41 10.30
CA LYS A 130 18.38 -12.45 11.11
C LYS A 130 17.21 -13.16 11.81
N SER A 131 16.97 -12.82 13.07
CA SER A 131 15.94 -13.45 13.92
C SER A 131 16.05 -14.99 14.04
N ASN A 132 17.23 -15.56 13.79
CA ASN A 132 17.50 -17.00 13.77
C ASN A 132 16.60 -17.80 12.80
N MET A 133 16.25 -17.25 11.62
CA MET A 133 15.42 -17.96 10.63
C MET A 133 16.01 -19.33 10.25
N SER A 134 15.28 -20.41 10.53
CA SER A 134 15.71 -21.79 10.30
C SER A 134 14.63 -22.67 9.65
N TYR A 135 13.36 -22.28 9.72
CA TYR A 135 12.24 -23.05 9.18
C TYR A 135 11.24 -22.18 8.42
N ILE A 136 10.53 -22.81 7.48
CA ILE A 136 9.34 -22.28 6.80
C ILE A 136 8.17 -23.20 7.15
N TRP A 137 7.18 -22.69 7.88
CA TRP A 137 5.95 -23.42 8.17
C TRP A 137 4.92 -23.20 7.07
N LEU A 138 4.23 -24.26 6.68
CA LEU A 138 3.12 -24.22 5.73
C LEU A 138 1.81 -24.27 6.52
N LEU A 139 1.07 -23.17 6.49
CA LEU A 139 -0.18 -22.95 7.24
C LEU A 139 -1.39 -23.13 6.33
N ASP A 140 -2.46 -23.70 6.84
CA ASP A 140 -3.79 -23.79 6.22
C ASP A 140 -4.75 -22.97 7.06
N ILE A 141 -5.19 -21.81 6.56
CA ILE A 141 -5.89 -20.78 7.34
C ILE A 141 -7.30 -20.58 6.78
N THR A 142 -8.33 -20.83 7.59
CA THR A 142 -9.70 -20.36 7.30
C THR A 142 -9.83 -18.92 7.77
N ILE A 143 -10.37 -18.05 6.92
CA ILE A 143 -10.52 -16.60 7.14
C ILE A 143 -11.99 -16.19 6.98
N VAL A 144 -12.54 -15.46 7.95
CA VAL A 144 -13.81 -14.71 7.83
C VAL A 144 -13.61 -13.32 8.44
N GLN A 145 -13.62 -12.28 7.59
CA GLN A 145 -13.29 -10.92 8.02
C GLN A 145 -14.50 -10.18 8.62
N PRO A 146 -14.29 -9.27 9.59
CA PRO A 146 -15.38 -8.49 10.19
C PRO A 146 -16.09 -7.58 9.19
N THR A 147 -17.42 -7.50 9.28
CA THR A 147 -18.25 -6.63 8.43
C THR A 147 -17.83 -5.16 8.51
N PHE A 148 -17.38 -4.66 9.66
CA PHE A 148 -16.89 -3.27 9.76
C PHE A 148 -15.47 -3.06 9.22
N ALA A 149 -14.62 -4.10 9.24
CA ALA A 149 -13.34 -4.06 8.55
C ALA A 149 -13.56 -4.12 7.03
N ILE A 150 -14.43 -5.01 6.54
CA ILE A 150 -14.85 -4.98 5.14
C ILE A 150 -15.59 -3.68 4.82
N ALA A 151 -16.27 -3.01 5.75
CA ALA A 151 -16.81 -1.67 5.50
C ALA A 151 -15.73 -0.59 5.44
N GLU A 152 -14.68 -0.62 6.25
CA GLU A 152 -13.60 0.38 6.22
C GLU A 152 -12.52 0.04 5.16
N TYR A 153 -12.52 -1.18 4.58
CA TYR A 153 -11.50 -1.69 3.67
C TYR A 153 -12.00 -2.37 2.37
N GLU A 154 -13.32 -2.55 2.21
CA GLU A 154 -13.97 -2.26 0.90
C GLU A 154 -13.48 -0.91 0.42
N ASP A 155 -13.08 -0.02 1.36
CA ASP A 155 -12.61 1.30 1.06
C ASP A 155 -11.53 1.97 2.06
N ASN A 156 -10.20 1.79 1.84
CA ASN A 156 -9.12 2.87 1.79
C ASN A 156 -8.21 3.14 0.48
N GLY A 157 -7.27 2.38 -0.09
CA GLY A 157 -6.80 2.40 -1.51
C GLY A 157 -6.38 1.07 -2.29
N GLY A 158 -5.33 0.30 -1.95
CA GLY A 158 -4.72 -0.84 -2.68
C GLY A 158 -4.13 -1.96 -1.81
N VAL A 159 -4.90 -2.45 -0.82
CA VAL A 159 -4.65 -3.74 -0.17
C VAL A 159 -5.22 -4.83 -1.05
N VAL A 160 -4.95 -6.07 -0.67
CA VAL A 160 -5.65 -7.24 -1.17
C VAL A 160 -7.17 -7.06 -0.95
N PRO A 161 -8.02 -7.07 -2.00
CA PRO A 161 -9.46 -7.24 -1.83
C PRO A 161 -9.78 -8.42 -0.89
N GLU A 162 -10.69 -8.23 0.06
CA GLU A 162 -10.93 -9.11 1.24
C GLU A 162 -10.05 -8.84 2.48
N TYR A 163 -9.14 -7.87 2.48
CA TYR A 163 -8.24 -7.59 3.62
C TYR A 163 -8.21 -6.11 4.02
N GLY A 164 -7.61 -5.81 5.18
CA GLY A 164 -7.31 -4.44 5.64
C GLY A 164 -5.83 -4.09 5.54
N THR A 165 -5.41 -2.98 6.15
CA THR A 165 -4.06 -2.42 6.00
C THR A 165 -3.03 -3.28 6.71
N TYR A 166 -1.99 -3.79 6.06
CA TYR A 166 -0.95 -4.48 6.83
C TYR A 166 -0.34 -3.57 7.86
N ILE A 167 -0.24 -4.13 9.05
CA ILE A 167 0.52 -3.57 10.15
C ILE A 167 1.67 -4.54 10.35
N ALA A 168 2.92 -4.10 10.24
CA ALA A 168 4.03 -4.99 10.61
C ALA A 168 3.86 -5.43 12.07
N MET A 169 4.05 -6.71 12.37
CA MET A 169 3.84 -7.31 13.69
C MET A 169 5.14 -7.89 14.29
N ASP A 170 6.19 -7.06 14.33
CA ASP A 170 7.56 -7.51 14.62
C ASP A 170 7.80 -7.71 16.13
N GLY A 171 7.78 -8.98 16.55
CA GLY A 171 7.96 -9.35 17.96
C GLY A 171 6.64 -9.44 18.74
N GLY A 172 5.54 -9.79 18.07
CA GLY A 172 4.27 -10.11 18.72
C GLY A 172 3.32 -8.93 18.89
N PHE A 173 3.60 -7.79 18.26
CA PHE A 173 2.86 -6.55 18.45
C PHE A 173 2.94 -5.65 17.21
N CYS A 174 1.98 -4.75 17.04
CA CYS A 174 2.00 -3.74 15.97
C CYS A 174 3.27 -2.87 16.04
N THR A 175 4.17 -3.04 15.07
CA THR A 175 5.43 -2.31 14.95
C THR A 175 5.18 -0.80 14.87
N PRO A 176 5.77 0.02 15.76
CA PRO A 176 5.61 1.46 15.78
C PRO A 176 6.07 2.18 14.50
N VAL A 177 5.44 3.32 14.21
CA VAL A 177 5.92 4.31 13.24
C VAL A 177 6.55 5.46 14.02
N GLY A 178 7.88 5.48 14.09
CA GLY A 178 8.59 6.24 15.12
C GLY A 178 8.27 5.67 16.50
N ASP A 179 7.98 6.52 17.49
CA ASP A 179 7.61 6.09 18.85
C ASP A 179 6.11 5.74 19.02
N GLN A 180 5.31 5.78 17.95
CA GLN A 180 3.85 5.67 18.04
C GLN A 180 3.28 4.36 17.49
N VAL A 181 2.33 3.78 18.23
CA VAL A 181 1.52 2.64 17.78
C VAL A 181 0.72 3.04 16.53
N PRO A 182 0.71 2.23 15.45
CA PRO A 182 -0.06 2.52 14.23
C PRO A 182 -1.54 2.78 14.53
N LEU A 183 -2.14 3.77 13.89
CA LEU A 183 -3.53 4.16 14.19
C LEU A 183 -4.52 3.06 13.80
N GLU A 184 -4.22 2.33 12.73
CA GLU A 184 -4.90 1.11 12.26
C GLU A 184 -4.99 0.07 13.39
N CYS A 185 -3.91 -0.12 14.16
CA CYS A 185 -3.83 -1.08 15.26
C CYS A 185 -4.77 -0.71 16.41
N LEU A 186 -5.08 0.58 16.58
CA LEU A 186 -6.05 1.03 17.57
C LEU A 186 -7.51 0.70 17.16
N THR A 187 -7.77 0.27 15.91
CA THR A 187 -9.13 -0.10 15.49
C THR A 187 -9.64 -1.43 15.99
N TYR A 188 -8.75 -2.41 16.20
CA TYR A 188 -9.15 -3.79 16.45
C TYR A 188 -10.11 -3.95 17.63
N ASN A 189 -9.97 -3.07 18.65
CA ASN A 189 -10.87 -2.95 19.81
C ASN A 189 -11.46 -1.53 19.99
N GLY A 190 -11.24 -0.59 19.07
CA GLY A 190 -11.62 0.83 19.25
C GLY A 190 -10.85 1.55 20.37
N LEU A 191 -9.56 1.23 20.52
CA LEU A 191 -8.69 1.78 21.56
C LEU A 191 -8.49 3.30 21.38
N GLN A 192 -8.31 4.01 22.50
CA GLN A 192 -8.10 5.47 22.51
C GLN A 192 -9.18 6.25 21.73
N TYR A 193 -10.44 5.80 21.86
CA TYR A 193 -11.64 6.34 21.21
C TYR A 193 -11.72 6.15 19.68
N ASN A 194 -10.84 5.34 19.08
CA ASN A 194 -10.88 5.02 17.65
C ASN A 194 -12.07 4.11 17.28
N LYS A 195 -12.31 3.90 15.97
CA LYS A 195 -13.42 3.04 15.49
C LYS A 195 -13.17 1.61 15.94
N ASN A 196 -14.18 0.91 16.45
CA ASN A 196 -14.08 -0.53 16.63
C ASN A 196 -14.47 -1.26 15.33
N LEU A 197 -13.47 -1.70 14.56
CA LEU A 197 -13.66 -2.42 13.30
C LEU A 197 -13.73 -3.94 13.48
N GLY A 198 -13.48 -4.44 14.69
CA GLY A 198 -13.20 -5.85 14.97
C GLY A 198 -11.77 -6.24 14.56
N GLN A 199 -11.40 -7.48 14.85
CA GLN A 199 -10.08 -8.03 14.54
C GLN A 199 -10.00 -8.35 13.05
N TRP A 200 -9.16 -7.68 12.27
CA TRP A 200 -9.09 -7.91 10.83
C TRP A 200 -7.67 -8.25 10.39
N ILE A 201 -7.55 -9.14 9.40
CA ILE A 201 -6.25 -9.54 8.86
C ILE A 201 -5.84 -8.48 7.84
N GLY A 202 -4.67 -7.91 8.06
CA GLY A 202 -4.07 -7.00 7.10
C GLY A 202 -3.48 -7.78 5.93
N GLY A 203 -3.64 -7.27 4.73
CA GLY A 203 -3.12 -7.83 3.49
C GLY A 203 -2.48 -6.72 2.68
N GLU A 204 -1.31 -6.27 3.11
CA GLU A 204 -0.47 -5.43 2.26
C GLU A 204 0.01 -6.27 1.11
N LYS A 205 0.39 -5.52 0.11
CA LYS A 205 1.12 -6.05 -0.97
C LYS A 205 2.39 -5.13 -1.25
N ARG A 206 3.59 -5.51 -0.73
CA ARG A 206 5.01 -5.09 -1.05
C ARG A 206 5.75 -5.95 -2.07
N THR A 207 6.66 -5.39 -2.86
CA THR A 207 6.80 -5.92 -4.22
C THR A 207 8.19 -6.15 -4.76
N THR A 208 9.07 -5.21 -4.52
CA THR A 208 10.46 -5.28 -4.91
C THR A 208 11.24 -4.61 -3.81
N GLN A 209 12.47 -5.09 -3.64
CA GLN A 209 13.51 -4.31 -3.01
C GLN A 209 14.83 -4.89 -3.49
N LEU A 210 15.82 -4.02 -3.64
CA LEU A 210 17.26 -4.26 -3.46
C LEU A 210 17.70 -5.74 -3.58
N LYS A 211 17.39 -6.58 -2.58
CA LYS A 211 17.86 -7.96 -2.43
C LYS A 211 16.98 -9.08 -3.04
N ALA A 212 15.85 -8.80 -3.73
CA ALA A 212 15.02 -9.84 -4.37
C ALA A 212 13.99 -9.32 -5.40
N ASN A 213 13.52 -10.20 -6.30
CA ASN A 213 12.23 -10.06 -6.99
C ASN A 213 11.48 -11.41 -7.06
N TYR A 214 10.29 -11.54 -6.46
CA TYR A 214 9.37 -12.67 -6.68
C TYR A 214 8.09 -12.06 -7.25
N ASN A 215 7.31 -12.81 -8.02
CA ASN A 215 6.14 -12.24 -8.68
C ASN A 215 4.81 -12.37 -7.90
N ASP A 216 4.75 -13.30 -6.95
CA ASP A 216 3.49 -13.86 -6.46
C ASP A 216 3.46 -14.13 -4.93
N ASN A 217 4.33 -13.47 -4.17
CA ASN A 217 4.23 -13.44 -2.71
C ASN A 217 2.96 -12.63 -2.24
N VAL A 218 2.59 -12.68 -0.95
CA VAL A 218 1.66 -11.72 -0.28
C VAL A 218 2.08 -11.60 1.18
N TRP A 219 2.16 -10.44 1.83
CA TRP A 219 2.37 -10.37 3.29
C TRP A 219 1.08 -10.05 4.02
N PHE A 220 0.84 -10.78 5.11
CA PHE A 220 -0.34 -10.65 5.93
C PHE A 220 0.04 -10.35 7.37
N SER A 221 -0.78 -9.55 8.04
CA SER A 221 -0.62 -9.23 9.46
C SER A 221 -1.83 -9.77 10.23
N PHE A 222 -1.59 -10.80 11.04
CA PHE A 222 -2.61 -11.55 11.75
C PHE A 222 -2.68 -11.11 13.23
N PRO A 223 -3.59 -10.20 13.63
CA PRO A 223 -3.68 -9.74 15.01
C PRO A 223 -4.18 -10.86 15.93
N ASN A 224 -3.51 -11.04 17.06
CA ASN A 224 -3.98 -11.86 18.17
C ASN A 224 -4.00 -11.03 19.47
N SER A 225 -4.43 -11.63 20.56
CA SER A 225 -4.73 -10.95 21.81
C SER A 225 -3.51 -10.22 22.40
N CYS A 226 -3.74 -9.06 23.02
CA CYS A 226 -2.70 -8.15 23.51
C CYS A 226 -1.74 -7.62 22.40
N TYR A 227 -2.24 -7.37 21.18
CA TYR A 227 -1.45 -6.94 20.01
C TYR A 227 -0.72 -5.59 20.16
N THR A 228 -0.94 -4.78 21.21
CA THR A 228 -0.13 -3.57 21.46
C THR A 228 1.08 -3.81 22.37
N ARG A 229 1.40 -5.07 22.72
CA ARG A 229 2.57 -5.42 23.55
C ARG A 229 3.36 -6.58 22.96
N ARG A 230 4.68 -6.54 23.11
CA ARG A 230 5.61 -7.58 22.64
C ARG A 230 5.32 -8.93 23.32
N PHE A 231 5.73 -10.05 22.70
CA PHE A 231 5.49 -11.42 23.21
C PHE A 231 5.74 -11.56 24.72
N GLU A 232 6.88 -11.10 25.22
CA GLU A 232 7.31 -11.19 26.62
C GLU A 232 6.53 -10.28 27.59
N GLN A 233 5.63 -9.45 27.06
CA GLN A 233 4.82 -8.48 27.79
C GLN A 233 3.31 -8.84 27.75
N LYS A 234 2.92 -9.93 27.08
CA LYS A 234 1.53 -10.37 26.92
C LYS A 234 1.03 -11.18 28.11
N ASP A 235 0.33 -10.52 29.02
CA ASP A 235 -0.36 -11.17 30.15
C ASP A 235 -1.86 -11.42 29.88
N GLU A 236 -2.47 -12.31 30.66
CA GLU A 236 -3.88 -12.70 30.54
C GLU A 236 -4.86 -11.52 30.72
N ALA A 237 -4.53 -10.52 31.53
CA ALA A 237 -5.38 -9.34 31.71
C ALA A 237 -5.36 -8.47 30.44
N CYS A 238 -4.21 -8.32 29.81
CA CYS A 238 -4.06 -7.67 28.52
C CYS A 238 -4.75 -8.45 27.39
N ARG A 239 -4.61 -9.79 27.35
CA ARG A 239 -5.32 -10.64 26.36
C ARG A 239 -6.84 -10.57 26.51
N LYS A 240 -7.34 -10.41 27.73
CA LYS A 240 -8.77 -10.20 28.01
C LYS A 240 -9.25 -8.79 27.66
N ALA A 241 -8.39 -7.77 27.80
CA ALA A 241 -8.72 -6.37 27.46
C ALA A 241 -8.61 -6.08 25.95
N GLN A 242 -7.66 -6.71 25.26
CA GLN A 242 -7.45 -6.68 23.82
C GLN A 242 -7.60 -8.12 23.29
N HIS A 243 -8.83 -8.51 22.94
CA HIS A 243 -9.07 -9.81 22.30
C HIS A 243 -8.36 -9.88 20.93
N GLY A 244 -8.19 -11.09 20.38
CA GLY A 244 -7.45 -11.33 19.14
C GLY A 244 -8.31 -11.92 18.03
N GLY A 245 -7.82 -11.89 16.79
CA GLY A 245 -8.51 -12.48 15.64
C GLY A 245 -8.41 -14.01 15.56
N LEU A 246 -7.49 -14.63 16.29
CA LEU A 246 -7.33 -16.09 16.33
C LEU A 246 -8.51 -16.75 17.07
N CYS A 247 -9.22 -17.63 16.39
CA CYS A 247 -10.27 -18.46 16.97
C CYS A 247 -9.69 -19.46 17.98
N PRO A 248 -10.41 -19.75 19.09
CA PRO A 248 -10.09 -20.86 19.98
C PRO A 248 -9.95 -22.18 19.19
N LEU A 249 -9.10 -23.08 19.69
CA LEU A 249 -8.80 -24.33 18.99
C LEU A 249 -10.07 -25.15 18.67
N GLY A 250 -10.27 -25.44 17.38
CA GLY A 250 -11.45 -26.17 16.87
C GLY A 250 -12.66 -25.30 16.54
N VAL A 251 -12.67 -24.03 16.91
CA VAL A 251 -13.71 -23.06 16.53
C VAL A 251 -13.42 -22.50 15.13
N GLN A 252 -14.43 -22.45 14.27
CA GLN A 252 -14.34 -21.82 12.95
C GLN A 252 -14.61 -20.30 13.05
N PRO A 253 -13.96 -19.47 12.22
CA PRO A 253 -14.16 -18.02 12.23
C PRO A 253 -15.54 -17.61 11.73
N ASP A 254 -16.05 -16.51 12.30
CA ASP A 254 -17.37 -15.97 11.99
C ASP A 254 -17.36 -14.47 11.64
N GLY A 255 -16.21 -13.79 11.80
CA GLY A 255 -16.03 -12.35 11.58
C GLY A 255 -16.57 -11.47 12.72
N VAL A 256 -16.94 -12.06 13.86
CA VAL A 256 -17.57 -11.34 14.98
C VAL A 256 -16.88 -11.67 16.30
N ASN A 257 -16.76 -12.97 16.62
CA ASN A 257 -16.05 -13.46 17.79
C ASN A 257 -14.57 -13.74 17.46
N CYS A 258 -14.30 -14.22 16.24
CA CYS A 258 -12.95 -14.43 15.73
C CYS A 258 -12.92 -14.47 14.19
N THR A 259 -11.73 -14.27 13.65
CA THR A 259 -11.50 -13.90 12.24
C THR A 259 -10.70 -14.95 11.47
N PHE A 260 -9.87 -15.73 12.15
CA PHE A 260 -9.18 -16.86 11.54
C PHE A 260 -8.99 -18.05 12.48
N SER A 261 -9.08 -19.24 11.91
CA SER A 261 -8.57 -20.49 12.50
C SER A 261 -7.51 -21.06 11.57
N TYR A 262 -6.47 -21.71 12.08
CA TYR A 262 -5.43 -22.29 11.25
C TYR A 262 -5.09 -23.73 11.64
N ASP A 263 -4.41 -24.44 10.75
CA ASP A 263 -3.57 -25.61 11.05
C ASP A 263 -2.17 -25.39 10.42
N VAL A 264 -1.13 -26.02 10.97
CA VAL A 264 0.11 -26.22 10.21
C VAL A 264 -0.03 -27.54 9.43
N LEU A 265 0.18 -27.50 8.12
CA LEU A 265 0.28 -28.68 7.27
C LEU A 265 1.60 -29.41 7.50
N GLY A 266 2.67 -28.66 7.73
CA GLY A 266 4.03 -29.16 7.94
C GLY A 266 5.06 -28.02 7.92
N TYR A 267 6.34 -28.36 7.90
CA TYR A 267 7.43 -27.38 7.83
C TYR A 267 8.57 -27.87 6.96
N ILE A 268 9.32 -26.92 6.41
CA ILE A 268 10.58 -27.12 5.69
C ILE A 268 11.70 -26.59 6.57
N ARG A 269 12.80 -27.34 6.72
CA ARG A 269 14.04 -26.79 7.28
C ARG A 269 14.83 -26.09 6.18
N ILE A 270 15.19 -24.83 6.41
CA ILE A 270 15.82 -23.98 5.38
C ILE A 270 17.18 -24.55 4.96
N ASP A 271 18.01 -24.98 5.92
CA ASP A 271 19.35 -25.53 5.64
C ASP A 271 19.32 -26.76 4.71
N GLU A 272 18.23 -27.53 4.75
CA GLU A 272 18.02 -28.71 3.90
C GLU A 272 17.52 -28.31 2.51
N LEU A 273 16.55 -27.39 2.44
CA LEU A 273 16.04 -26.82 1.19
C LEU A 273 17.13 -26.14 0.35
N VAL A 274 18.02 -25.37 0.98
CA VAL A 274 19.10 -24.64 0.29
C VAL A 274 20.36 -25.50 0.06
N GLY A 275 20.36 -26.77 0.51
CA GLY A 275 21.41 -27.75 0.23
C GLY A 275 22.62 -27.77 1.19
N ILE A 276 22.66 -26.94 2.25
CA ILE A 276 23.79 -26.89 3.20
C ILE A 276 24.08 -28.27 3.80
N THR A 277 23.04 -29.00 4.22
CA THR A 277 23.17 -30.33 4.85
C THR A 277 23.61 -31.44 3.89
N SER A 278 23.72 -31.14 2.59
CA SER A 278 24.22 -32.05 1.55
C SER A 278 25.69 -31.81 1.22
N MET A 279 26.27 -30.69 1.69
CA MET A 279 27.67 -30.32 1.47
C MET A 279 28.57 -30.77 2.62
N LYS A 280 29.86 -30.98 2.34
CA LYS A 280 30.84 -31.43 3.34
C LYS A 280 31.64 -30.27 3.97
N SER A 281 31.85 -30.41 5.27
CA SER A 281 32.69 -29.59 6.13
C SER A 281 34.16 -29.93 5.92
N SER A 282 35.00 -28.94 5.62
CA SER A 282 36.46 -29.15 5.46
C SER A 282 37.15 -29.46 6.80
N GLN A 283 36.53 -29.06 7.91
CA GLN A 283 37.01 -29.29 9.27
C GLN A 283 36.71 -30.70 9.80
N THR A 284 35.60 -31.34 9.38
CA THR A 284 35.15 -32.64 9.91
C THR A 284 35.07 -33.77 8.89
N GLY A 285 35.06 -33.46 7.58
CA GLY A 285 34.87 -34.42 6.49
C GLY A 285 33.45 -35.00 6.38
N GLN A 286 32.57 -34.68 7.34
CA GLN A 286 31.15 -35.03 7.36
C GLN A 286 30.33 -33.97 6.63
N ASN A 287 29.05 -34.25 6.41
CA ASN A 287 28.12 -33.23 5.94
C ASN A 287 27.89 -32.18 7.05
N TYR A 288 27.72 -30.90 6.66
CA TYR A 288 27.41 -29.85 7.63
C TYR A 288 26.11 -30.16 8.38
N ARG A 289 26.14 -30.06 9.71
CA ARG A 289 24.91 -30.21 10.51
C ARG A 289 23.92 -29.08 10.24
N ASP A 290 24.41 -27.85 10.10
CA ASP A 290 23.62 -26.62 10.01
C ASP A 290 24.41 -25.44 9.41
N ARG A 291 23.71 -24.31 9.19
CA ARG A 291 24.31 -23.04 8.75
C ARG A 291 25.50 -22.58 9.59
N VAL A 292 25.51 -22.84 10.90
CA VAL A 292 26.54 -22.32 11.80
C VAL A 292 27.86 -23.06 11.60
N GLU A 293 27.82 -24.37 11.31
CA GLU A 293 29.02 -25.11 10.88
C GLU A 293 29.50 -24.62 9.50
N PHE A 294 28.59 -24.50 8.54
CA PHE A 294 28.88 -23.99 7.18
C PHE A 294 29.58 -22.62 7.20
N CYS A 295 28.99 -21.63 7.88
CA CYS A 295 29.58 -20.29 7.99
C CYS A 295 30.88 -20.25 8.82
N LYS A 296 31.08 -21.17 9.78
CA LYS A 296 32.37 -21.33 10.48
C LYS A 296 33.46 -21.96 9.60
N ASP A 297 33.09 -22.61 8.50
CA ASP A 297 34.03 -23.04 7.45
C ASP A 297 34.24 -21.97 6.36
N SER A 298 33.95 -20.70 6.71
CA SER A 298 34.00 -19.52 5.83
C SER A 298 33.08 -19.58 4.61
N LYS A 299 32.01 -20.40 4.66
CA LYS A 299 31.03 -20.55 3.57
C LYS A 299 29.87 -19.59 3.69
N ILE A 300 29.35 -19.13 2.55
CA ILE A 300 28.39 -18.04 2.46
C ILE A 300 27.11 -18.44 1.71
N GLU A 301 25.93 -18.13 2.29
CA GLU A 301 24.64 -18.43 1.64
C GLU A 301 24.38 -17.48 0.47
N TYR A 302 24.56 -16.19 0.71
CA TYR A 302 24.73 -15.20 -0.34
C TYR A 302 25.46 -14.00 0.25
N ASP A 303 26.36 -13.39 -0.48
CA ASP A 303 26.91 -12.09 -0.14
C ASP A 303 26.50 -11.10 -1.23
N PHE A 304 25.39 -10.40 -1.00
CA PHE A 304 24.72 -9.61 -2.04
C PHE A 304 25.66 -8.62 -2.67
N SER A 305 26.47 -7.94 -1.86
CA SER A 305 27.37 -6.93 -2.37
C SER A 305 28.48 -7.52 -3.25
N THR A 306 28.68 -8.84 -3.33
CA THR A 306 29.68 -9.53 -4.19
C THR A 306 29.05 -10.41 -5.29
N SER A 307 27.74 -10.60 -5.25
CA SER A 307 27.00 -11.65 -5.98
C SER A 307 27.57 -13.08 -5.84
N LYS A 308 28.34 -13.35 -4.76
CA LYS A 308 28.96 -14.66 -4.47
C LYS A 308 28.09 -15.49 -3.52
N SER A 309 28.15 -16.81 -3.72
CA SER A 309 27.50 -17.82 -2.89
C SER A 309 28.29 -19.12 -2.97
N ASP A 310 28.26 -19.93 -1.91
CA ASP A 310 28.65 -21.34 -1.95
C ASP A 310 27.45 -22.28 -2.22
N LEU A 311 26.23 -21.72 -2.45
CA LEU A 311 24.98 -22.45 -2.67
C LEU A 311 24.31 -22.07 -3.99
N THR A 312 24.24 -23.02 -4.93
CA THR A 312 23.55 -22.82 -6.21
C THR A 312 22.05 -22.57 -6.07
N PHE A 313 21.44 -22.92 -4.92
CA PHE A 313 20.04 -22.58 -4.63
C PHE A 313 19.78 -21.07 -4.75
N TRP A 314 20.77 -20.20 -4.50
CA TRP A 314 20.63 -18.74 -4.58
C TRP A 314 21.15 -18.12 -5.89
N ASP A 315 21.46 -18.91 -6.92
CA ASP A 315 21.90 -18.41 -8.23
C ASP A 315 20.83 -17.54 -8.93
N ASP A 316 21.15 -16.28 -9.18
CA ASP A 316 20.23 -15.23 -9.68
C ASP A 316 19.11 -14.88 -8.68
N PRO A 317 19.44 -14.27 -7.52
CA PRO A 317 18.44 -13.92 -6.51
C PRO A 317 17.58 -12.71 -6.92
N LEU A 318 17.96 -11.95 -7.94
CA LEU A 318 17.16 -10.82 -8.45
C LEU A 318 16.28 -11.19 -9.65
N ASN A 319 16.40 -12.41 -10.19
CA ASN A 319 15.61 -12.88 -11.33
C ASN A 319 14.24 -13.42 -10.85
N PRO A 320 13.10 -12.86 -11.32
CA PRO A 320 11.77 -13.30 -10.90
C PRO A 320 11.43 -14.73 -11.30
N ASP A 321 11.92 -15.21 -12.45
CA ASP A 321 11.70 -16.59 -12.89
C ASP A 321 12.57 -17.57 -12.10
N ALA A 322 13.80 -17.19 -11.76
CA ALA A 322 14.64 -17.98 -10.85
C ALA A 322 14.00 -18.08 -9.46
N ASN A 323 13.39 -17.00 -8.97
CA ASN A 323 12.68 -16.97 -7.68
C ASN A 323 11.32 -17.68 -7.70
N ALA A 324 10.59 -17.63 -8.82
CA ALA A 324 9.43 -18.48 -9.06
C ALA A 324 9.84 -19.97 -9.13
N ASN A 325 11.00 -20.27 -9.72
CA ASN A 325 11.56 -21.62 -9.76
C ASN A 325 12.06 -22.09 -8.38
N ARG A 326 12.64 -21.21 -7.53
CA ARG A 326 12.92 -21.51 -6.10
C ARG A 326 11.64 -21.82 -5.33
N THR A 327 10.60 -21.02 -5.54
CA THR A 327 9.27 -21.24 -4.97
C THR A 327 8.69 -22.59 -5.39
N LYS A 328 8.80 -22.91 -6.69
CA LYS A 328 8.40 -24.21 -7.24
C LYS A 328 9.21 -25.35 -6.60
N GLN A 329 10.54 -25.26 -6.56
CA GLN A 329 11.42 -26.23 -5.91
C GLN A 329 11.07 -26.41 -4.43
N MET A 330 10.73 -25.33 -3.70
CA MET A 330 10.29 -25.41 -2.31
C MET A 330 8.96 -26.16 -2.15
N ILE A 331 8.01 -25.94 -3.06
CA ILE A 331 6.72 -26.64 -3.10
C ILE A 331 6.91 -28.11 -3.48
N GLU A 332 7.79 -28.42 -4.44
CA GLU A 332 8.12 -29.78 -4.85
C GLU A 332 8.84 -30.53 -3.72
N PHE A 333 9.90 -29.95 -3.15
CA PHE A 333 10.64 -30.45 -2.00
C PHE A 333 9.73 -30.78 -0.81
N TYR A 334 8.82 -29.87 -0.44
CA TYR A 334 7.87 -30.10 0.65
C TYR A 334 6.93 -31.30 0.38
N ASN A 335 6.40 -31.41 -0.84
CA ASN A 335 5.54 -32.54 -1.18
C ASN A 335 6.33 -33.85 -1.30
N ASP A 336 7.60 -33.81 -1.71
CA ASP A 336 8.48 -34.98 -1.82
C ASP A 336 8.99 -35.47 -0.45
N MET A 337 9.25 -34.56 0.50
CA MET A 337 9.45 -34.91 1.92
C MET A 337 8.32 -35.82 2.42
N ILE A 338 7.07 -35.49 2.08
CA ILE A 338 5.88 -36.23 2.52
C ILE A 338 5.77 -37.57 1.77
N LYS A 339 5.97 -37.59 0.45
CA LYS A 339 6.01 -38.84 -0.35
C LYS A 339 7.07 -39.83 0.14
N SER A 340 8.16 -39.36 0.75
CA SER A 340 9.21 -40.22 1.32
C SER A 340 8.75 -41.04 2.53
N GLY A 341 7.60 -40.73 3.13
CA GLY A 341 7.07 -41.41 4.32
C GLY A 341 7.73 -41.02 5.64
N ASN A 342 8.88 -40.33 5.62
CA ASN A 342 9.63 -39.91 6.82
C ASN A 342 8.89 -38.86 7.67
N TYR A 343 7.89 -38.18 7.10
CA TYR A 343 7.11 -37.13 7.75
C TYR A 343 5.61 -37.48 7.79
N PRO A 344 5.21 -38.59 8.47
CA PRO A 344 3.87 -39.19 8.33
C PRO A 344 2.70 -38.33 8.84
N ASN A 345 3.00 -37.30 9.63
CA ASN A 345 2.02 -36.36 10.17
C ASN A 345 1.89 -35.07 9.33
N MET A 346 2.80 -34.83 8.38
CA MET A 346 2.73 -33.69 7.47
C MET A 346 1.73 -33.96 6.33
N LYS A 347 1.05 -32.91 5.88
CA LYS A 347 0.00 -32.96 4.85
C LYS A 347 0.49 -32.25 3.57
N PRO A 348 0.29 -32.85 2.38
CA PRO A 348 0.70 -32.21 1.12
C PRO A 348 -0.08 -30.91 0.93
N LEU A 349 0.47 -30.00 0.10
CA LEU A 349 -0.30 -28.82 -0.29
C LEU A 349 -1.53 -29.26 -1.12
N PRO A 350 -2.69 -28.60 -0.98
CA PRO A 350 -3.87 -28.90 -1.80
C PRO A 350 -3.59 -28.56 -3.27
N ASP A 351 -4.28 -29.23 -4.19
CA ASP A 351 -4.26 -28.78 -5.59
C ASP A 351 -4.79 -27.32 -5.70
N LEU A 352 -4.06 -26.48 -6.43
CA LEU A 352 -4.34 -25.05 -6.52
C LEU A 352 -5.62 -24.75 -7.31
N ALA A 353 -5.95 -25.55 -8.32
CA ALA A 353 -7.20 -25.37 -9.07
C ALA A 353 -8.42 -25.74 -8.21
N ASN A 354 -8.37 -26.87 -7.51
CA ASN A 354 -9.39 -27.31 -6.55
C ASN A 354 -9.54 -26.33 -5.36
N LEU A 355 -8.43 -25.81 -4.83
CA LEU A 355 -8.48 -24.76 -3.81
C LEU A 355 -9.17 -23.48 -4.34
N THR A 356 -8.94 -23.14 -5.61
CA THR A 356 -9.55 -21.98 -6.29
C THR A 356 -11.03 -22.17 -6.59
N THR A 357 -11.49 -23.39 -6.90
CA THR A 357 -12.92 -23.69 -7.16
C THR A 357 -13.74 -23.96 -5.90
N THR A 358 -13.11 -24.40 -4.80
CA THR A 358 -13.79 -24.61 -3.51
C THR A 358 -13.93 -23.32 -2.69
N ASN A 359 -13.09 -22.32 -2.93
CA ASN A 359 -13.25 -20.99 -2.35
C ASN A 359 -14.37 -20.18 -3.03
N PRO A 360 -15.03 -19.25 -2.29
CA PRO A 360 -16.06 -18.39 -2.87
C PRO A 360 -15.47 -17.44 -3.94
N PRO A 361 -16.22 -17.09 -5.00
CA PRO A 361 -15.76 -16.10 -5.96
C PRO A 361 -15.64 -14.72 -5.29
N CYS A 362 -14.61 -13.96 -5.65
CA CYS A 362 -14.23 -12.72 -4.97
C CYS A 362 -15.34 -11.67 -4.83
N TRP A 363 -16.25 -11.60 -5.81
CA TRP A 363 -17.40 -10.71 -5.79
C TRP A 363 -18.40 -10.99 -4.67
N LYS A 364 -18.35 -12.16 -4.04
CA LYS A 364 -19.24 -12.56 -2.94
C LYS A 364 -18.81 -11.96 -1.59
N ASN A 365 -17.53 -11.63 -1.45
CA ASN A 365 -16.91 -11.18 -0.21
C ASN A 365 -16.39 -9.74 -0.26
N SER A 366 -16.05 -9.24 -1.46
CA SER A 366 -15.48 -7.91 -1.66
C SER A 366 -16.42 -7.07 -2.53
N PRO A 367 -16.99 -5.96 -2.01
CA PRO A 367 -17.85 -5.04 -2.79
C PRO A 367 -17.12 -4.44 -4.00
N ARG A 368 -15.81 -4.18 -3.86
CA ARG A 368 -14.90 -3.83 -4.96
C ARG A 368 -14.90 -4.85 -6.11
N CYS A 369 -15.04 -6.13 -5.78
CA CYS A 369 -15.13 -7.21 -6.78
C CYS A 369 -16.54 -7.43 -7.32
N ALA A 370 -17.58 -7.13 -6.54
CA ALA A 370 -18.96 -7.09 -7.03
C ALA A 370 -19.16 -6.04 -8.12
N THR A 371 -18.50 -4.88 -7.99
CA THR A 371 -18.60 -3.74 -8.92
C THR A 371 -17.49 -3.66 -9.97
N ALA A 372 -16.51 -4.58 -9.95
CA ALA A 372 -15.34 -4.53 -10.82
C ALA A 372 -15.70 -4.63 -12.31
N THR A 373 -15.30 -3.62 -13.11
CA THR A 373 -15.61 -3.51 -14.55
C THR A 373 -15.29 -4.77 -15.34
N ASN A 374 -14.18 -5.47 -15.01
CA ASN A 374 -13.82 -6.75 -15.61
C ASN A 374 -13.80 -7.94 -14.64
N GLY A 375 -14.47 -7.81 -13.49
CA GLY A 375 -14.62 -8.87 -12.49
C GLY A 375 -13.41 -9.00 -11.56
N CYS A 376 -13.29 -10.16 -10.91
CA CYS A 376 -12.15 -10.52 -10.08
C CYS A 376 -11.81 -12.01 -10.22
N ARG A 377 -10.56 -12.37 -9.89
CA ARG A 377 -10.11 -13.76 -9.76
C ARG A 377 -9.30 -13.96 -8.49
N ARG A 378 -9.14 -15.22 -8.07
CA ARG A 378 -8.12 -15.62 -7.08
C ARG A 378 -6.90 -16.14 -7.83
N LYS A 379 -5.71 -15.95 -7.27
CA LYS A 379 -4.59 -16.88 -7.47
C LYS A 379 -3.99 -17.25 -6.11
N LEU A 380 -2.90 -18.01 -6.19
CA LEU A 380 -2.00 -18.39 -5.12
C LEU A 380 -2.56 -19.44 -4.18
N TYR A 381 -1.65 -20.13 -3.53
CA TYR A 381 -1.92 -20.89 -2.32
C TYR A 381 -2.61 -20.01 -1.27
N SER A 382 -2.24 -18.73 -1.16
CA SER A 382 -2.91 -17.78 -0.25
C SER A 382 -4.30 -17.33 -0.71
N GLN A 383 -4.73 -17.73 -1.92
CA GLN A 383 -6.10 -17.59 -2.43
C GLN A 383 -6.64 -16.16 -2.45
N VAL A 384 -5.74 -15.19 -2.53
CA VAL A 384 -6.11 -13.77 -2.45
C VAL A 384 -6.89 -13.33 -3.68
N CYS A 385 -7.88 -12.49 -3.43
CA CYS A 385 -8.67 -11.88 -4.47
C CYS A 385 -7.94 -10.73 -5.16
N GLU A 386 -8.30 -10.52 -6.42
CA GLU A 386 -7.77 -9.42 -7.21
C GLU A 386 -8.78 -8.90 -8.24
N VAL A 387 -8.84 -7.58 -8.38
CA VAL A 387 -9.64 -6.87 -9.39
C VAL A 387 -9.07 -7.07 -10.76
N CYS A 388 -9.88 -7.62 -11.66
CA CYS A 388 -9.55 -7.66 -13.06
C CYS A 388 -9.83 -6.33 -13.74
N THR A 389 -8.80 -5.83 -14.43
CA THR A 389 -8.81 -4.63 -15.24
C THR A 389 -9.04 -4.99 -16.70
N SER A 390 -8.44 -6.07 -17.24
CA SER A 390 -8.80 -6.70 -18.52
C SER A 390 -9.89 -7.77 -18.37
N PRO A 391 -10.71 -8.01 -19.40
CA PRO A 391 -11.42 -9.28 -19.54
C PRO A 391 -10.42 -10.42 -19.75
N ALA A 392 -10.56 -11.49 -18.97
CA ALA A 392 -9.89 -12.78 -19.17
C ALA A 392 -10.82 -13.90 -18.63
N ASP A 393 -10.67 -15.13 -19.10
CA ASP A 393 -11.65 -16.20 -18.85
C ASP A 393 -11.78 -16.59 -17.37
N ASP A 394 -10.73 -16.38 -16.57
CA ASP A 394 -10.70 -16.61 -15.13
C ASP A 394 -11.23 -15.44 -14.30
N CYS A 395 -11.35 -14.23 -14.88
CA CYS A 395 -11.90 -13.04 -14.24
C CYS A 395 -13.44 -13.08 -14.15
N LYS A 396 -13.97 -13.42 -12.96
CA LYS A 396 -15.40 -13.63 -12.75
C LYS A 396 -16.12 -12.37 -12.25
N LYS A 397 -17.31 -12.12 -12.79
CA LYS A 397 -18.29 -11.10 -12.35
C LYS A 397 -19.48 -11.81 -11.70
N PRO A 398 -20.29 -11.12 -10.87
CA PRO A 398 -21.63 -11.61 -10.55
C PRO A 398 -22.53 -11.49 -11.80
N GLY A 399 -23.38 -12.50 -12.02
CA GLY A 399 -24.47 -12.45 -13.00
C GLY A 399 -25.73 -11.77 -12.46
N PRO A 400 -26.78 -11.57 -13.29
CA PRO A 400 -27.98 -10.80 -12.90
C PRO A 400 -28.81 -11.36 -11.74
N GLY A 401 -28.55 -12.59 -11.28
CA GLY A 401 -29.19 -13.21 -10.11
C GLY A 401 -28.24 -13.54 -8.96
N ASP A 402 -26.96 -13.17 -9.06
CA ASP A 402 -25.96 -13.50 -8.03
C ASP A 402 -26.05 -12.54 -6.82
N SER A 403 -26.02 -13.12 -5.63
CA SER A 403 -25.94 -12.37 -4.37
C SER A 403 -24.50 -11.88 -4.12
N ALA A 404 -24.13 -10.80 -4.80
CA ALA A 404 -22.83 -10.16 -4.66
C ALA A 404 -22.72 -9.32 -3.38
N ALA A 405 -21.50 -9.02 -2.95
CA ALA A 405 -21.24 -8.20 -1.77
C ALA A 405 -21.79 -6.77 -1.96
N PRO A 406 -22.74 -6.29 -1.14
CA PRO A 406 -23.26 -4.93 -1.20
C PRO A 406 -22.26 -3.93 -0.62
N HIS A 407 -22.40 -2.64 -0.96
CA HIS A 407 -21.70 -1.58 -0.23
C HIS A 407 -22.13 -1.54 1.24
N LEU A 408 -21.16 -1.33 2.13
CA LEU A 408 -21.34 -1.44 3.57
C LEU A 408 -21.26 -0.08 4.29
N ASN A 409 -22.05 0.03 5.36
CA ASN A 409 -22.05 1.19 6.25
C ASN A 409 -20.86 1.10 7.22
N LYS A 410 -19.95 2.08 7.10
CA LYS A 410 -18.75 2.21 7.93
C LYS A 410 -19.07 2.45 9.41
N GLN A 411 -18.19 1.96 10.28
CA GLN A 411 -18.32 2.14 11.72
C GLN A 411 -18.25 3.64 12.11
N PHE A 412 -19.07 4.05 13.07
CA PHE A 412 -19.03 5.39 13.63
C PHE A 412 -17.72 5.68 14.37
N GLN A 413 -17.36 6.95 14.44
CA GLN A 413 -16.31 7.40 15.33
C GLN A 413 -16.88 7.68 16.73
N PRO A 414 -16.39 7.04 17.82
CA PRO A 414 -16.71 7.46 19.17
C PRO A 414 -16.31 8.91 19.43
N ALA A 415 -17.15 9.65 20.14
CA ALA A 415 -16.86 10.99 20.64
C ALA A 415 -15.63 11.00 21.57
N LEU A 416 -15.01 12.17 21.77
CA LEU A 416 -14.01 12.34 22.83
C LEU A 416 -14.69 12.75 24.15
N PRO A 417 -14.16 12.31 25.31
CA PRO A 417 -14.66 12.77 26.61
C PRO A 417 -14.47 14.28 26.78
N THR A 418 -15.54 14.94 27.21
CA THR A 418 -15.54 16.34 27.64
C THR A 418 -15.74 16.42 29.15
N ASN A 419 -15.24 17.49 29.78
CA ASN A 419 -15.60 17.82 31.16
C ASN A 419 -16.96 18.53 31.23
N ALA A 420 -17.42 18.86 32.44
CA ALA A 420 -18.67 19.59 32.66
C ALA A 420 -18.70 21.01 32.04
N ALA A 421 -17.57 21.53 31.55
CA ALA A 421 -17.46 22.79 30.82
C ALA A 421 -17.37 22.60 29.29
N GLY A 422 -17.64 21.39 28.77
CA GLY A 422 -17.62 21.07 27.34
C GLY A 422 -16.22 20.92 26.71
N VAL A 423 -15.16 21.09 27.50
CA VAL A 423 -13.77 21.03 27.01
C VAL A 423 -13.30 19.58 26.93
N THR A 424 -12.78 19.18 25.77
CA THR A 424 -12.19 17.86 25.53
C THR A 424 -11.00 17.60 26.46
N THR A 425 -11.06 16.54 27.28
CA THR A 425 -10.06 16.28 28.33
C THR A 425 -8.91 15.38 27.88
N VAL A 426 -8.99 14.76 26.71
CA VAL A 426 -7.97 13.84 26.20
C VAL A 426 -7.72 14.08 24.71
N PRO A 427 -6.47 14.28 24.25
CA PRO A 427 -6.18 14.31 22.83
C PRO A 427 -6.37 12.92 22.23
N ARG A 428 -6.98 12.86 21.04
CA ARG A 428 -7.03 11.62 20.26
C ARG A 428 -5.67 11.33 19.63
N ALA A 429 -5.28 10.07 19.57
CA ALA A 429 -4.19 9.64 18.70
C ALA A 429 -4.49 10.06 17.24
N LYS A 430 -3.49 10.70 16.61
CA LYS A 430 -3.51 11.09 15.20
C LYS A 430 -2.34 10.38 14.54
N SER A 431 -2.57 9.72 13.41
CA SER A 431 -1.51 9.01 12.71
C SER A 431 -0.60 9.98 11.96
N GLY A 432 0.70 9.68 11.90
CA GLY A 432 1.59 10.21 10.86
C GLY A 432 1.28 9.65 9.45
N ASN A 433 0.50 8.56 9.36
CA ASN A 433 -0.04 7.96 8.14
C ASN A 433 -1.57 7.93 8.24
N GLY A 434 -2.27 8.96 7.74
CA GLY A 434 -3.68 9.24 8.04
C GLY A 434 -4.73 8.31 7.41
N THR A 435 -4.71 7.00 7.74
CA THR A 435 -5.61 5.94 7.24
C THR A 435 -6.97 5.90 7.94
N LEU A 436 -7.05 6.11 9.26
CA LEU A 436 -8.34 6.32 9.93
C LEU A 436 -8.77 7.78 9.90
N ASN A 437 -10.00 8.03 9.45
CA ASN A 437 -10.60 9.35 9.53
C ASN A 437 -11.52 9.48 10.76
N ASN A 438 -11.17 10.40 11.65
CA ASN A 438 -11.74 10.54 12.99
C ASN A 438 -12.71 11.74 13.08
N ASN A 439 -13.99 11.55 12.77
CA ASN A 439 -15.02 12.57 13.02
C ASN A 439 -16.36 11.98 13.50
N GLY A 440 -16.81 12.44 14.67
CA GLY A 440 -18.08 12.09 15.30
C GLY A 440 -18.31 12.90 16.58
N ALA A 441 -19.50 13.50 16.69
CA ALA A 441 -20.01 14.34 17.80
C ALA A 441 -19.49 15.78 17.93
N VAL A 442 -20.30 16.59 18.65
CA VAL A 442 -20.42 18.06 18.63
C VAL A 442 -20.30 18.64 20.06
N THR A 443 -19.81 19.87 20.25
CA THR A 443 -20.04 20.68 21.48
C THR A 443 -20.19 22.19 21.20
N ALA A 444 -20.69 22.93 22.21
CA ALA A 444 -21.07 24.36 22.17
C ALA A 444 -20.22 25.23 23.15
N PRO A 445 -20.35 26.58 23.16
CA PRO A 445 -19.36 27.50 23.76
C PRO A 445 -19.85 28.19 25.09
N PRO A 446 -19.35 29.35 25.57
CA PRO A 446 -18.43 29.35 26.72
C PRO A 446 -18.75 30.35 27.87
N ALA A 447 -17.99 30.26 28.97
CA ALA A 447 -17.83 31.29 30.01
C ALA A 447 -16.41 31.21 30.63
N GLY A 448 -15.95 32.20 31.40
CA GLY A 448 -14.57 32.21 31.94
C GLY A 448 -14.28 33.22 33.06
N ALA A 449 -12.98 33.58 33.17
CA ALA A 449 -12.32 34.55 34.06
C ALA A 449 -11.43 33.99 35.22
N SER A 450 -10.19 34.48 35.23
CA SER A 450 -9.33 34.84 36.39
C SER A 450 -8.51 33.82 37.22
N SER A 451 -7.20 34.11 37.24
CA SER A 451 -6.24 34.11 38.39
C SER A 451 -5.78 32.82 39.13
N ALA A 452 -4.56 32.38 38.76
CA ALA A 452 -3.32 32.43 39.58
C ALA A 452 -2.91 31.33 40.62
N LEU A 453 -1.58 31.12 40.67
CA LEU A 453 -0.71 30.58 41.75
C LEU A 453 -0.53 29.04 42.00
N SER A 454 0.62 28.54 41.54
CA SER A 454 1.70 27.89 42.33
C SER A 454 1.64 26.43 42.87
N ASN A 455 2.78 25.74 42.68
CA ASN A 455 3.36 24.61 43.48
C ASN A 455 2.63 23.24 43.46
N SER A 456 3.21 22.09 43.85
CA SER A 456 4.60 21.55 43.76
C SER A 456 4.61 20.05 44.14
N ILE A 457 5.47 19.24 43.47
CA ILE A 457 6.19 18.02 43.94
C ILE A 457 5.47 17.02 44.87
N ALA A 458 5.37 15.73 44.47
CA ALA A 458 5.74 14.56 45.31
C ALA A 458 5.68 13.19 44.57
N LEU A 459 6.54 12.25 44.98
CA LEU A 459 6.47 10.82 44.67
C LEU A 459 5.62 10.08 45.72
N SER A 460 5.06 8.92 45.35
CA SER A 460 5.05 7.70 46.20
C SER A 460 4.71 6.45 45.37
N ALA A 461 5.11 5.28 45.88
CA ALA A 461 4.84 3.95 45.32
C ALA A 461 4.32 3.01 46.43
N ILE A 462 3.86 1.80 46.08
CA ILE A 462 4.13 0.50 46.77
C ILE A 462 3.11 -0.62 46.42
N LEU A 463 3.68 -1.80 46.08
CA LEU A 463 3.21 -3.21 46.13
C LEU A 463 1.81 -3.68 45.65
N SER A 464 1.79 -4.98 45.32
CA SER A 464 0.67 -5.76 44.78
C SER A 464 0.06 -6.70 45.82
N ILE A 465 -1.22 -7.04 45.66
CA ILE A 465 -1.85 -8.23 46.27
C ILE A 465 -2.67 -8.96 45.19
N LYS A 466 -2.61 -10.30 45.18
CA LYS A 466 -3.42 -11.17 44.30
C LYS A 466 -4.61 -11.76 45.07
N VAL A 467 -5.78 -11.82 44.43
CA VAL A 467 -6.87 -12.73 44.77
C VAL A 467 -7.45 -13.33 43.48
N ASN A 468 -7.75 -14.62 43.49
CA ASN A 468 -8.33 -15.35 42.36
C ASN A 468 -9.77 -15.78 42.70
N LEU A 469 -10.71 -15.64 41.77
CA LEU A 469 -11.96 -16.41 41.78
C LEU A 469 -12.51 -16.60 40.36
N LYS A 470 -13.17 -17.74 40.12
CA LYS A 470 -13.56 -18.22 38.79
C LYS A 470 -14.82 -19.09 38.93
N LEU A 471 -15.85 -18.87 38.10
CA LEU A 471 -17.00 -19.78 37.89
C LEU A 471 -17.74 -19.44 36.58
N HIS A 472 -18.82 -20.16 36.23
CA HIS A 472 -19.44 -20.17 34.90
C HIS A 472 -20.98 -19.99 34.90
N PHE A 473 -21.52 -19.78 33.69
CA PHE A 473 -22.94 -19.52 33.37
C PHE A 473 -23.82 -20.79 33.30
N SER A 474 -25.16 -20.64 33.43
CA SER A 474 -26.09 -20.91 32.31
C SER A 474 -27.57 -20.50 32.53
N ILE A 475 -28.14 -20.02 31.42
CA ILE A 475 -29.54 -19.86 30.93
C ILE A 475 -30.67 -20.75 31.50
N ASP A 476 -31.92 -20.21 31.58
CA ASP A 476 -32.97 -20.37 30.53
C ASP A 476 -34.26 -19.50 30.75
N GLU A 477 -35.20 -19.49 29.78
CA GLU A 477 -36.42 -18.62 29.64
C GLU A 477 -37.77 -19.35 30.05
N PRO A 478 -39.07 -18.93 29.81
CA PRO A 478 -39.63 -18.01 28.77
C PRO A 478 -40.91 -17.11 29.04
N MET A 479 -41.11 -16.11 28.14
CA MET A 479 -42.36 -15.57 27.50
C MET A 479 -43.65 -15.01 28.21
N VAL A 480 -44.44 -14.27 27.38
CA VAL A 480 -45.87 -13.77 27.48
C VAL A 480 -46.04 -12.36 28.11
N ARG A 481 -46.20 -11.24 27.35
CA ARG A 481 -47.41 -10.66 26.68
C ARG A 481 -48.52 -10.18 27.65
N ILE A 482 -49.23 -9.04 27.52
CA ILE A 482 -49.37 -7.95 26.50
C ILE A 482 -49.82 -6.66 27.22
N SER A 483 -49.46 -5.47 26.70
CA SER A 483 -50.33 -4.25 26.63
C SER A 483 -49.60 -3.08 25.95
N ALA A 484 -50.33 -2.15 25.33
CA ALA A 484 -49.77 -1.04 24.54
C ALA A 484 -50.40 0.32 24.90
N LEU A 485 -49.72 1.41 24.56
CA LEU A 485 -50.29 2.76 24.49
C LEU A 485 -49.74 3.51 23.26
N LEU A 486 -50.46 4.51 22.78
CA LEU A 486 -50.24 5.20 21.50
C LEU A 486 -50.13 6.73 21.67
N GLY A 487 -49.43 7.37 20.73
CA GLY A 487 -49.39 8.84 20.57
C GLY A 487 -48.17 9.52 21.21
N THR A 488 -47.63 10.61 20.66
CA THR A 488 -47.97 11.36 19.43
C THR A 488 -46.72 11.99 18.79
N PHE A 489 -46.82 12.34 17.50
CA PHE A 489 -45.74 12.97 16.72
C PHE A 489 -45.40 14.40 17.17
N ALA A 490 -44.14 14.79 16.96
CA ALA A 490 -43.75 16.16 16.68
C ALA A 490 -42.74 16.16 15.51
N LEU A 491 -43.03 16.89 14.43
CA LEU A 491 -42.08 17.09 13.34
C LEU A 491 -41.15 18.28 13.66
N ILE A 492 -39.86 18.11 13.40
CA ILE A 492 -38.95 19.23 13.12
C ILE A 492 -38.34 18.96 11.74
N HIS A 493 -38.44 19.95 10.85
CA HIS A 493 -38.06 19.80 9.44
C HIS A 493 -36.54 19.82 9.26
N ALA A 494 -36.03 19.01 8.34
CA ALA A 494 -34.67 19.15 7.84
C ALA A 494 -34.56 20.44 7.00
N GLN A 495 -33.57 21.28 7.29
CA GLN A 495 -33.13 22.30 6.34
C GLN A 495 -31.98 21.74 5.51
N THR A 496 -32.24 21.54 4.22
CA THR A 496 -31.25 21.17 3.22
C THR A 496 -30.34 22.35 2.91
N THR A 497 -29.06 22.30 3.27
CA THR A 497 -28.04 23.11 2.62
C THR A 497 -27.71 22.45 1.27
N THR A 498 -28.40 22.88 0.22
CA THR A 498 -28.08 22.51 -1.17
C THR A 498 -26.64 22.89 -1.51
N ALA A 499 -25.99 22.12 -2.37
CA ALA A 499 -24.77 22.59 -3.03
C ALA A 499 -25.06 23.90 -3.80
N PRO A 500 -24.05 24.76 -4.02
CA PRO A 500 -24.17 25.87 -4.96
C PRO A 500 -24.63 25.39 -6.34
N PRO A 501 -25.37 26.21 -7.13
CA PRO A 501 -25.76 25.85 -8.48
C PRO A 501 -24.53 25.57 -9.35
N ALA A 502 -24.73 24.74 -10.39
CA ALA A 502 -23.65 24.12 -11.14
C ALA A 502 -22.56 25.11 -11.62
N SER A 503 -21.32 24.88 -11.18
CA SER A 503 -20.13 25.42 -11.85
C SER A 503 -20.16 24.99 -13.32
N ALA A 504 -19.94 25.93 -14.24
CA ALA A 504 -20.31 25.75 -15.64
C ALA A 504 -19.72 24.48 -16.28
N SER A 505 -20.59 23.66 -16.87
CA SER A 505 -20.21 22.41 -17.54
C SER A 505 -19.51 22.71 -18.87
N ASN A 506 -18.18 22.51 -18.91
CA ASN A 506 -17.44 22.51 -20.17
C ASN A 506 -17.92 21.32 -21.04
N SER A 507 -18.39 21.58 -22.27
CA SER A 507 -18.80 20.55 -23.23
C SER A 507 -17.66 20.00 -24.09
N TRP A 508 -16.50 20.65 -24.07
CA TRP A 508 -15.31 20.23 -24.80
C TRP A 508 -14.49 19.20 -24.00
N THR A 509 -13.82 18.29 -24.70
CA THR A 509 -12.93 17.25 -24.16
C THR A 509 -11.67 17.17 -25.03
N MET A 510 -10.52 16.93 -24.40
CA MET A 510 -9.24 16.78 -25.09
C MET A 510 -9.27 15.63 -26.11
N THR A 511 -8.69 15.83 -27.30
CA THR A 511 -8.48 14.74 -28.26
C THR A 511 -7.30 13.88 -27.81
N THR A 512 -7.49 12.56 -27.78
CA THR A 512 -6.52 11.57 -27.30
C THR A 512 -5.13 11.71 -27.91
N VAL A 513 -4.09 11.64 -27.06
CA VAL A 513 -2.67 11.66 -27.43
C VAL A 513 -2.01 10.36 -26.98
N ASN A 514 -1.11 9.80 -27.79
CA ASN A 514 -0.23 8.70 -27.40
C ASN A 514 1.20 9.24 -27.21
N SER A 515 1.79 8.98 -26.05
CA SER A 515 3.08 9.50 -25.59
C SER A 515 3.97 8.31 -25.22
N ILE A 516 5.14 8.17 -25.85
CA ILE A 516 6.12 7.15 -25.47
C ILE A 516 7.03 7.73 -24.40
N GLN A 517 7.15 7.05 -23.26
CA GLN A 517 7.85 7.54 -22.09
C GLN A 517 8.73 6.45 -21.47
N ALA A 518 9.64 6.87 -20.59
CA ALA A 518 10.50 5.96 -19.86
C ALA A 518 10.20 5.97 -18.35
N ARG A 519 10.30 4.80 -17.71
CA ARG A 519 10.25 4.67 -16.25
C ARG A 519 11.50 3.93 -15.77
N VAL A 520 12.27 4.57 -14.89
CA VAL A 520 13.41 3.95 -14.22
C VAL A 520 12.91 3.21 -12.98
N VAL A 521 13.22 1.92 -12.87
CA VAL A 521 12.68 1.04 -11.81
C VAL A 521 13.68 -0.03 -11.37
N SER A 522 13.27 -0.77 -10.33
CA SER A 522 14.00 -1.86 -9.71
C SER A 522 13.92 -3.21 -10.43
N ASP A 523 13.00 -3.38 -11.38
CA ASP A 523 12.58 -4.68 -11.92
C ASP A 523 12.56 -4.73 -13.45
N ALA A 524 12.72 -5.95 -13.99
CA ALA A 524 12.18 -6.26 -15.30
C ALA A 524 10.64 -6.20 -15.27
N ALA A 525 10.01 -5.78 -16.37
CA ALA A 525 8.57 -6.00 -16.54
C ALA A 525 8.36 -7.46 -16.96
N THR A 526 7.53 -8.24 -16.27
CA THR A 526 7.30 -9.63 -16.66
C THR A 526 6.18 -9.72 -17.70
N TRP A 527 6.34 -10.64 -18.65
CA TRP A 527 5.33 -10.95 -19.65
C TRP A 527 4.20 -11.83 -19.09
N ASP A 528 2.95 -11.38 -19.19
CA ASP A 528 1.78 -12.24 -18.93
C ASP A 528 1.28 -12.84 -20.25
N ALA A 529 1.49 -14.15 -20.41
CA ALA A 529 1.16 -14.87 -21.64
C ALA A 529 -0.35 -14.91 -21.96
N THR A 530 -1.21 -14.81 -20.95
CA THR A 530 -2.68 -14.80 -21.11
C THR A 530 -3.16 -13.47 -21.68
N ASN A 531 -2.65 -12.35 -21.15
CA ASN A 531 -3.05 -10.99 -21.51
C ASN A 531 -2.20 -10.40 -22.65
N LYS A 532 -1.09 -11.07 -23.00
CA LYS A 532 -0.15 -10.72 -24.07
C LYS A 532 0.40 -9.29 -23.94
N LYS A 533 0.75 -8.95 -22.70
CA LYS A 533 1.24 -7.65 -22.28
C LYS A 533 2.26 -7.81 -21.15
N PHE A 534 3.17 -6.84 -21.05
CA PHE A 534 4.07 -6.69 -19.92
C PHE A 534 3.38 -5.99 -18.76
N GLY A 535 3.67 -6.41 -17.53
CA GLY A 535 3.14 -5.85 -16.30
C GLY A 535 4.24 -5.63 -15.26
N LEU A 536 3.99 -4.76 -14.28
CA LEU A 536 4.86 -4.70 -13.11
C LEU A 536 4.46 -5.81 -12.16
N VAL A 537 5.23 -6.89 -12.20
CA VAL A 537 5.02 -8.04 -11.33
C VAL A 537 6.02 -7.94 -10.18
N MET A 538 5.51 -8.27 -9.01
CA MET A 538 5.72 -7.47 -7.81
C MET A 538 5.31 -8.41 -6.70
N LYS A 539 6.27 -8.81 -5.86
CA LYS A 539 6.17 -9.81 -4.78
C LYS A 539 4.90 -9.78 -3.99
N GLN A 540 4.14 -8.72 -3.94
CA GLN A 540 2.83 -8.73 -3.36
C GLN A 540 2.22 -7.46 -3.94
N ASN A 541 1.33 -7.48 -4.93
CA ASN A 541 0.29 -6.46 -5.27
C ASN A 541 -0.42 -6.86 -6.53
N THR A 542 0.17 -7.79 -7.25
CA THR A 542 0.03 -7.92 -8.67
C THR A 542 -0.19 -9.39 -8.99
N VAL A 543 -1.12 -9.95 -8.23
CA VAL A 543 -1.42 -11.37 -8.18
C VAL A 543 -2.16 -11.79 -9.45
N THR A 544 -2.47 -10.85 -10.33
CA THR A 544 -2.90 -11.08 -11.71
C THR A 544 -2.43 -9.92 -12.60
N PHE A 545 -2.42 -10.10 -13.93
CA PHE A 545 -2.07 -9.04 -14.87
C PHE A 545 -2.74 -7.67 -14.59
N PRO A 546 -4.02 -7.65 -14.23
CA PRO A 546 -4.72 -6.49 -13.70
C PRO A 546 -4.12 -5.64 -12.59
N ASP A 547 -3.74 -6.16 -11.43
CA ASP A 547 -3.06 -5.33 -10.45
C ASP A 547 -1.58 -5.14 -10.85
N GLN A 548 -0.96 -6.02 -11.66
CA GLN A 548 0.36 -5.77 -12.30
C GLN A 548 0.33 -4.50 -13.17
N TYR A 549 -0.78 -4.32 -13.89
CA TYR A 549 -1.08 -3.15 -14.68
C TYR A 549 -1.32 -1.92 -13.81
N ARG A 550 -2.08 -2.04 -12.70
CA ARG A 550 -2.23 -0.91 -11.77
C ARG A 550 -0.88 -0.49 -11.18
N ALA A 551 -0.13 -1.45 -10.65
CA ALA A 551 1.19 -1.30 -10.03
C ALA A 551 2.20 -0.58 -10.92
N ALA A 552 2.24 -0.91 -12.21
CA ALA A 552 3.15 -0.30 -13.17
C ALA A 552 3.02 1.23 -13.27
N MET A 553 1.85 1.79 -12.93
CA MET A 553 1.58 3.23 -12.94
C MET A 553 0.74 3.68 -11.71
N ASP A 554 1.08 3.20 -10.51
CA ASP A 554 0.35 3.49 -9.26
C ASP A 554 0.87 4.72 -8.51
N THR A 555 0.57 5.94 -9.01
CA THR A 555 1.00 7.20 -8.38
C THR A 555 2.53 7.28 -8.38
N VAL A 556 3.07 7.46 -9.59
CA VAL A 556 4.51 7.34 -9.91
C VAL A 556 4.99 8.52 -10.76
N ASN A 557 6.30 8.71 -10.81
CA ASN A 557 6.95 9.58 -11.79
C ASN A 557 7.42 8.77 -13.00
N THR A 558 7.42 9.39 -14.18
CA THR A 558 8.09 8.92 -15.41
C THR A 558 8.91 10.06 -16.01
N ALA A 559 9.69 9.78 -17.05
CA ALA A 559 10.43 10.79 -17.81
C ALA A 559 10.17 10.63 -19.32
N SER A 560 10.56 11.63 -20.12
CA SER A 560 10.78 11.44 -21.55
C SER A 560 11.82 10.34 -21.78
N VAL A 561 11.68 9.57 -22.87
CA VAL A 561 12.68 8.54 -23.23
C VAL A 561 14.06 9.17 -23.37
N GLU A 562 14.08 10.38 -23.94
CA GLU A 562 15.26 11.17 -24.21
C GLU A 562 15.95 11.69 -22.94
N GLY A 563 15.22 11.77 -21.81
CA GLY A 563 15.69 12.25 -20.51
C GLY A 563 15.85 11.19 -19.41
N ALA A 564 15.47 9.93 -19.65
CA ALA A 564 15.41 8.88 -18.63
C ALA A 564 16.71 8.73 -17.80
N LEU A 565 17.85 8.88 -18.45
CA LEU A 565 19.17 8.74 -17.83
C LEU A 565 19.55 9.90 -16.90
N PHE A 566 18.86 11.05 -16.97
CA PHE A 566 19.03 12.15 -16.02
C PHE A 566 18.85 11.64 -14.58
N TYR A 567 17.74 10.94 -14.28
CA TYR A 567 17.48 10.40 -12.93
C TYR A 567 18.50 9.34 -12.51
N VAL A 568 18.90 8.45 -13.44
CA VAL A 568 19.95 7.44 -13.19
C VAL A 568 21.26 8.13 -12.79
N GLN A 569 21.63 9.20 -13.50
CA GLN A 569 22.89 9.90 -13.33
C GLN A 569 22.90 10.85 -12.11
N THR A 570 21.82 11.57 -11.84
CA THR A 570 21.76 12.52 -10.71
C THR A 570 21.53 11.86 -9.36
N GLU A 571 20.80 10.72 -9.32
CA GLU A 571 20.36 10.09 -8.08
C GLU A 571 20.79 8.62 -7.92
N GLY A 572 21.13 7.92 -9.01
CA GLY A 572 21.41 6.48 -8.99
C GLY A 572 22.88 6.08 -8.87
N ILE A 573 23.75 6.66 -9.71
CA ILE A 573 25.12 6.14 -9.92
C ILE A 573 26.16 6.61 -8.89
N ASN A 574 25.86 7.66 -8.12
CA ASN A 574 26.82 8.32 -7.23
C ASN A 574 27.15 7.45 -6.00
N LYS A 575 28.42 7.07 -5.87
CA LYS A 575 29.02 6.27 -4.79
C LYS A 575 28.55 6.59 -3.37
N GLN A 576 28.27 7.87 -3.07
CA GLN A 576 27.80 8.27 -1.73
C GLN A 576 26.36 7.81 -1.40
N PHE A 577 25.60 7.36 -2.40
CA PHE A 577 24.23 6.83 -2.27
C PHE A 577 24.19 5.29 -2.27
N ASP A 578 25.35 4.63 -2.32
CA ASP A 578 25.48 3.17 -2.37
C ASP A 578 25.05 2.51 -1.05
N VAL A 579 23.82 1.98 -1.01
CA VAL A 579 23.36 1.14 0.09
C VAL A 579 23.58 -0.32 -0.29
N ASN A 580 24.57 -0.97 0.32
CA ASN A 580 24.98 -2.34 0.01
C ASN A 580 25.34 -2.55 -1.48
N CYS A 581 26.13 -1.63 -2.07
CA CYS A 581 26.57 -1.62 -3.48
C CYS A 581 25.48 -1.44 -4.57
N MET A 582 24.20 -1.34 -4.20
CA MET A 582 23.11 -1.11 -5.14
C MET A 582 22.89 0.40 -5.38
N ARG A 583 22.37 0.77 -6.56
CA ARG A 583 21.92 2.14 -6.83
C ARG A 583 20.81 2.53 -5.86
N LYS A 584 20.63 3.83 -5.61
CA LYS A 584 19.47 4.37 -4.89
C LYS A 584 18.17 3.73 -5.43
N THR A 585 17.26 3.35 -4.52
CA THR A 585 16.00 2.64 -4.80
C THR A 585 16.11 1.34 -5.62
N ASN A 586 17.31 0.74 -5.69
CA ASN A 586 17.64 -0.41 -6.56
C ASN A 586 17.42 -0.16 -8.06
N MET A 587 17.56 1.05 -8.58
CA MET A 587 17.33 1.27 -10.00
C MET A 587 18.26 0.39 -10.87
N SER A 588 17.65 -0.50 -11.64
CA SER A 588 18.32 -1.59 -12.39
C SER A 588 17.82 -1.70 -13.82
N TYR A 589 16.64 -1.15 -14.13
CA TYR A 589 16.02 -1.26 -15.44
C TYR A 589 15.40 0.08 -15.88
N ILE A 590 15.33 0.26 -17.20
CA ILE A 590 14.61 1.36 -17.83
C ILE A 590 13.53 0.76 -18.72
N TRP A 591 12.28 1.06 -18.41
CA TRP A 591 11.12 0.58 -19.14
C TRP A 591 10.68 1.59 -20.17
N PHE A 592 10.15 1.12 -21.29
CA PHE A 592 9.50 1.95 -22.29
C PHE A 592 8.00 1.72 -22.27
N LEU A 593 7.25 2.81 -22.11
CA LEU A 593 5.80 2.83 -21.97
C LEU A 593 5.20 3.52 -23.19
N ASN A 594 4.11 2.98 -23.76
CA ASN A 594 3.18 3.74 -24.57
C ASN A 594 2.03 4.19 -23.68
N VAL A 595 1.85 5.48 -23.46
CA VAL A 595 0.81 6.06 -22.60
C VAL A 595 -0.20 6.80 -23.46
N THR A 596 -1.46 6.37 -23.41
CA THR A 596 -2.60 7.03 -24.06
C THR A 596 -3.23 8.00 -23.06
N ILE A 597 -3.48 9.26 -23.46
CA ILE A 597 -3.76 10.40 -22.58
C ILE A 597 -4.99 11.19 -23.07
N VAL A 598 -5.92 11.50 -22.16
CA VAL A 598 -6.94 12.56 -22.27
C VAL A 598 -7.04 13.27 -20.93
N GLN A 599 -6.55 14.52 -20.84
CA GLN A 599 -6.56 15.29 -19.60
C GLN A 599 -7.99 15.69 -19.18
N PRO A 600 -8.25 15.87 -17.86
CA PRO A 600 -9.48 16.49 -17.39
C PRO A 600 -9.63 17.91 -17.95
N THR A 601 -10.81 18.25 -18.48
CA THR A 601 -11.07 19.56 -19.06
C THR A 601 -10.87 20.71 -18.05
N PHE A 602 -11.13 20.49 -16.76
CA PHE A 602 -10.86 21.48 -15.72
C PHE A 602 -9.36 21.70 -15.45
N ALA A 603 -8.51 20.69 -15.61
CA ALA A 603 -7.06 20.85 -15.51
C ALA A 603 -6.49 21.58 -16.74
N ILE A 604 -6.99 21.28 -17.94
CA ILE A 604 -6.67 22.08 -19.14
C ILE A 604 -7.12 23.53 -18.92
N ALA A 605 -8.32 23.76 -18.38
CA ALA A 605 -8.80 25.12 -18.06
C ALA A 605 -7.92 25.83 -17.02
N GLU A 606 -7.43 25.12 -16.01
CA GLU A 606 -6.60 25.69 -14.93
C GLU A 606 -5.23 26.16 -15.44
N TYR A 607 -4.57 25.34 -16.27
CA TYR A 607 -3.21 25.57 -16.74
C TYR A 607 -3.12 26.15 -18.17
N ALA A 608 -4.24 26.39 -18.86
CA ALA A 608 -4.34 26.84 -20.26
C ALA A 608 -3.37 27.98 -20.65
N ASP A 609 -3.27 28.98 -19.79
CA ASP A 609 -2.51 30.21 -20.00
C ASP A 609 -1.15 30.22 -19.28
N ASN A 610 -0.81 29.13 -18.57
CA ASN A 610 0.40 29.04 -17.74
C ASN A 610 1.62 28.63 -18.56
N GLY A 611 2.35 29.61 -19.09
CA GLY A 611 3.61 29.39 -19.82
C GLY A 611 4.76 28.76 -19.02
N GLY A 612 4.61 28.56 -17.70
CA GLY A 612 5.54 27.81 -16.86
C GLY A 612 5.23 26.30 -16.77
N VAL A 613 4.16 25.83 -17.43
CA VAL A 613 3.74 24.42 -17.48
C VAL A 613 3.84 23.91 -18.91
N VAL A 614 4.13 22.61 -19.09
CA VAL A 614 4.19 21.98 -20.41
C VAL A 614 2.79 21.99 -21.05
N PRO A 615 2.58 22.55 -22.26
CA PRO A 615 1.28 22.54 -22.92
C PRO A 615 0.71 21.12 -23.08
N GLU A 616 -0.62 20.99 -22.85
CA GLU A 616 -1.35 19.71 -22.65
C GLU A 616 -1.11 18.99 -21.30
N TYR A 617 -0.37 19.58 -20.35
CA TYR A 617 -0.14 19.02 -19.01
C TYR A 617 -0.51 20.02 -17.91
N GLY A 618 -0.62 19.53 -16.67
CA GLY A 618 -0.68 20.38 -15.49
C GLY A 618 0.69 20.52 -14.81
N LYS A 619 0.76 21.22 -13.67
CA LYS A 619 1.99 21.36 -12.89
C LYS A 619 2.45 19.98 -12.36
N PHE A 620 3.74 19.65 -12.51
CA PHE A 620 4.32 18.44 -11.93
C PHE A 620 4.17 18.41 -10.40
N ILE A 621 3.77 17.25 -9.87
CA ILE A 621 3.66 16.97 -8.44
C ILE A 621 4.54 15.75 -8.19
N ALA A 622 5.60 15.86 -7.40
CA ALA A 622 6.46 14.71 -7.11
C ALA A 622 5.63 13.57 -6.50
N MET A 623 5.79 12.35 -7.02
CA MET A 623 5.10 11.16 -6.53
C MET A 623 6.11 10.16 -5.92
N ASP A 624 6.20 10.13 -4.59
CA ASP A 624 7.08 9.24 -3.83
C ASP A 624 6.30 8.18 -3.05
N ASN A 625 6.81 6.95 -3.04
CA ASN A 625 6.24 5.83 -2.30
C ASN A 625 4.73 5.59 -2.57
N GLY A 626 4.22 5.96 -3.75
CA GLY A 626 2.82 5.75 -4.15
C GLY A 626 1.85 6.89 -3.78
N GLN A 627 2.34 8.01 -3.27
CA GLN A 627 1.56 9.23 -3.00
C GLN A 627 2.22 10.45 -3.62
N CYS A 628 1.50 11.57 -3.70
CA CYS A 628 2.15 12.88 -3.72
C CYS A 628 3.16 12.94 -2.57
N THR A 629 4.38 13.40 -2.85
CA THR A 629 5.43 13.54 -1.83
C THR A 629 4.98 14.52 -0.75
N PRO A 630 4.91 14.13 0.53
CA PRO A 630 4.57 15.04 1.61
C PRO A 630 5.59 16.18 1.74
N LEU A 631 5.09 17.37 2.05
CA LEU A 631 5.89 18.57 2.34
C LEU A 631 6.64 18.47 3.68
N ASP A 632 6.19 17.59 4.58
CA ASP A 632 6.79 17.39 5.90
C ASP A 632 6.69 15.94 6.40
N THR A 633 7.35 15.66 7.52
CA THR A 633 7.34 14.36 8.22
C THR A 633 6.02 14.03 8.92
N LYS A 634 4.97 14.83 8.75
CA LYS A 634 3.63 14.63 9.32
C LYS A 634 2.61 14.20 8.27
N GLY A 635 3.01 14.10 7.00
CA GLY A 635 2.14 13.71 5.89
C GLY A 635 1.37 14.88 5.25
N THR A 636 1.79 16.13 5.45
CA THR A 636 1.14 17.31 4.84
C THR A 636 1.29 17.28 3.32
N MET A 637 0.20 17.22 2.58
CA MET A 637 0.20 17.27 1.10
C MET A 637 0.12 18.73 0.60
N SER A 638 0.65 19.01 -0.60
CA SER A 638 0.56 20.33 -1.23
C SER A 638 -0.84 20.64 -1.76
N ASP A 639 -1.14 21.91 -1.98
CA ASP A 639 -2.43 22.37 -2.49
C ASP A 639 -2.72 21.81 -3.90
N GLU A 640 -1.69 21.61 -4.74
CA GLU A 640 -1.85 20.97 -6.06
C GLU A 640 -2.16 19.48 -5.96
N CYS A 641 -1.64 18.78 -4.94
CA CYS A 641 -2.09 17.41 -4.66
C CYS A 641 -3.56 17.40 -4.19
N MET A 642 -4.01 18.41 -3.46
CA MET A 642 -5.40 18.52 -3.01
C MET A 642 -6.36 18.81 -4.18
N THR A 643 -5.97 19.62 -5.18
CA THR A 643 -6.84 19.95 -6.33
C THR A 643 -7.11 18.79 -7.27
N LEU A 644 -6.26 17.74 -7.28
CA LEU A 644 -6.47 16.50 -8.03
C LEU A 644 -7.83 15.82 -7.75
N GLY A 645 -8.40 16.05 -6.56
CA GLY A 645 -9.72 15.54 -6.15
C GLY A 645 -10.59 16.53 -5.38
N GLY A 646 -10.22 17.82 -5.30
CA GLY A 646 -10.93 18.84 -4.53
C GLY A 646 -10.88 18.64 -3.01
N LEU A 647 -9.81 18.04 -2.50
CA LEU A 647 -9.63 17.72 -1.08
C LEU A 647 -9.45 19.00 -0.24
N ASN A 648 -9.79 18.96 1.05
CA ASN A 648 -9.63 20.06 2.00
C ASN A 648 -10.11 21.44 1.47
N TYR A 649 -11.28 21.48 0.83
CA TYR A 649 -11.91 22.68 0.27
C TYR A 649 -11.12 23.39 -0.85
N HIS A 650 -10.35 22.62 -1.64
CA HIS A 650 -9.75 23.05 -2.90
C HIS A 650 -10.70 22.85 -4.09
N ALA A 651 -10.42 23.51 -5.21
CA ALA A 651 -11.11 23.24 -6.47
C ALA A 651 -10.78 21.83 -6.98
N ASN A 652 -11.78 21.06 -7.41
CA ASN A 652 -11.53 19.77 -8.05
C ASN A 652 -11.29 19.99 -9.55
N ILE A 653 -10.02 19.87 -9.99
CA ILE A 653 -9.66 19.95 -11.41
C ILE A 653 -9.46 18.57 -12.06
N GLY A 654 -9.64 17.49 -11.29
CA GLY A 654 -9.45 16.11 -11.71
C GLY A 654 -7.99 15.63 -11.66
N PRO A 655 -7.76 14.31 -11.74
CA PRO A 655 -6.44 13.70 -11.53
C PRO A 655 -5.56 13.76 -12.79
N PHE A 656 -5.14 14.98 -13.14
CA PHE A 656 -4.36 15.30 -14.33
C PHE A 656 -2.93 14.75 -14.30
N ILE A 657 -2.32 14.54 -15.47
CA ILE A 657 -0.88 14.26 -15.57
C ILE A 657 -0.12 15.58 -15.52
N GLY A 658 0.77 15.72 -14.55
CA GLY A 658 1.66 16.88 -14.45
C GLY A 658 2.93 16.70 -15.31
N GLY A 659 3.52 17.79 -15.80
CA GLY A 659 4.73 17.76 -16.63
C GLY A 659 5.66 18.96 -16.37
N GLU A 660 6.97 18.69 -16.25
CA GLU A 660 8.00 19.70 -15.90
C GLU A 660 9.32 19.44 -16.65
N PRO A 661 9.92 20.46 -17.30
CA PRO A 661 11.23 20.33 -17.94
C PRO A 661 12.38 20.39 -16.93
N ARG A 662 13.14 19.30 -16.81
CA ARG A 662 14.30 19.18 -15.91
C ARG A 662 15.60 19.05 -16.70
N LYS A 663 15.96 20.14 -17.38
CA LYS A 663 17.03 20.14 -18.39
C LYS A 663 18.45 20.14 -17.78
N GLU A 664 18.63 20.89 -16.70
CA GLU A 664 19.93 21.19 -16.10
C GLU A 664 20.02 20.67 -14.66
N HIS A 665 21.17 20.10 -14.30
CA HIS A 665 21.55 19.77 -12.93
C HIS A 665 23.08 19.84 -12.77
N LEU A 666 23.57 20.09 -11.56
CA LEU A 666 25.02 20.15 -11.28
C LEU A 666 25.76 18.82 -11.53
N LEU A 667 25.03 17.72 -11.74
CA LEU A 667 25.56 16.39 -12.04
C LEU A 667 25.20 15.88 -13.46
N ALA A 668 24.31 16.56 -14.21
CA ALA A 668 23.76 16.06 -15.48
C ALA A 668 23.12 17.17 -16.34
N LYS A 669 23.17 17.04 -17.67
CA LYS A 669 22.51 17.95 -18.63
C LYS A 669 21.79 17.19 -19.73
N TYR A 670 20.46 17.23 -19.74
CA TYR A 670 19.62 16.53 -20.71
C TYR A 670 18.54 17.51 -21.24
N PRO A 671 18.78 18.21 -22.36
CA PRO A 671 17.97 19.34 -22.81
C PRO A 671 16.53 18.98 -23.15
N ASP A 672 16.26 17.71 -23.47
CA ASP A 672 14.93 17.17 -23.76
C ASP A 672 14.38 16.29 -22.62
N ASN A 673 14.96 16.38 -21.41
CA ASN A 673 14.39 15.74 -20.21
C ASN A 673 13.14 16.48 -19.71
N ILE A 674 12.02 15.77 -19.73
CA ILE A 674 10.74 16.16 -19.15
C ILE A 674 10.38 15.10 -18.11
N TRP A 675 10.08 15.49 -16.88
CA TRP A 675 9.51 14.60 -15.88
C TRP A 675 7.98 14.74 -15.87
N PHE A 676 7.29 13.61 -15.64
CA PHE A 676 5.84 13.56 -15.57
C PHE A 676 5.37 12.92 -14.27
N SER A 677 4.30 13.44 -13.70
CA SER A 677 3.68 12.92 -12.48
C SER A 677 2.33 12.30 -12.82
N TYR A 678 2.18 11.01 -12.54
CA TYR A 678 1.01 10.21 -12.89
C TYR A 678 0.20 9.85 -11.63
N PRO A 679 -0.73 10.72 -11.17
CA PRO A 679 -1.54 10.43 -9.99
C PRO A 679 -2.53 9.31 -10.31
N ASN A 680 -2.23 8.11 -9.84
CA ASN A 680 -3.22 7.06 -9.73
C ASN A 680 -4.09 7.31 -8.49
N SER A 681 -5.19 6.59 -8.45
CA SER A 681 -6.17 6.59 -7.38
C SER A 681 -5.51 6.37 -6.02
N CYS A 682 -6.04 7.03 -5.00
CA CYS A 682 -5.43 7.15 -3.68
C CYS A 682 -4.06 7.84 -3.67
N PHE A 683 -3.96 9.00 -4.31
CA PHE A 683 -2.71 9.76 -4.41
C PHE A 683 -2.25 10.41 -3.09
N THR A 684 -3.00 10.31 -1.98
CA THR A 684 -2.59 10.83 -0.66
C THR A 684 -2.19 9.75 0.36
N LYS A 685 -1.83 8.53 -0.08
CA LYS A 685 -1.35 7.44 0.78
C LYS A 685 -0.22 6.66 0.14
N THR A 686 0.79 6.30 0.92
CA THR A 686 1.87 5.40 0.49
C THR A 686 1.32 4.07 -0.01
N PHE A 687 2.02 3.35 -0.88
CA PHE A 687 1.61 2.04 -1.45
C PHE A 687 1.00 1.10 -0.38
N ILE A 688 1.62 1.07 0.81
CA ILE A 688 1.22 0.31 2.01
C ILE A 688 -0.13 0.76 2.57
N ALA A 689 -0.30 2.08 2.72
CA ALA A 689 -1.42 2.75 3.38
C ALA A 689 -2.61 2.96 2.44
N LYS A 690 -2.63 2.29 1.28
CA LYS A 690 -3.79 2.15 0.41
C LYS A 690 -4.44 0.78 0.74
N ASP A 691 -5.72 0.70 1.17
CA ASP A 691 -6.81 -0.37 1.04
C ASP A 691 -7.88 -0.42 -0.16
N THR A 692 -9.00 0.38 -0.23
CA THR A 692 -9.80 0.93 -1.43
C THR A 692 -10.55 2.38 -1.52
N LYS A 693 -11.01 3.18 -0.50
CA LYS A 693 -11.74 4.52 -0.46
C LYS A 693 -11.00 5.72 -0.95
N CYS A 694 -9.92 6.12 -0.33
CA CYS A 694 -8.90 6.88 -1.01
C CYS A 694 -8.64 6.39 -2.48
N ARG A 695 -8.86 5.14 -2.96
CA ARG A 695 -8.97 4.87 -4.44
C ARG A 695 -10.34 5.18 -5.08
N GLU A 696 -11.44 5.08 -4.34
CA GLU A 696 -12.80 5.36 -4.82
C GLU A 696 -13.29 6.82 -4.62
N ALA A 697 -13.20 7.36 -3.40
CA ALA A 697 -13.30 8.77 -3.02
C ALA A 697 -12.08 9.64 -3.41
N GLN A 698 -10.90 9.08 -3.73
CA GLN A 698 -9.87 9.79 -4.53
C GLN A 698 -9.57 8.98 -5.79
N LYS A 699 -10.53 8.99 -6.74
CA LYS A 699 -10.30 8.51 -8.11
C LYS A 699 -9.05 9.19 -8.67
N GLY A 700 -8.26 8.43 -9.44
CA GLY A 700 -7.05 8.93 -10.08
C GLY A 700 -7.08 8.71 -11.59
N GLY A 701 -6.00 9.08 -12.26
CA GLY A 701 -5.97 9.14 -13.71
C GLY A 701 -5.94 7.78 -14.41
N LEU A 702 -5.46 6.70 -13.78
CA LEU A 702 -5.34 5.41 -14.48
C LEU A 702 -6.71 4.78 -14.77
N CYS A 703 -7.00 4.58 -16.05
CA CYS A 703 -8.13 3.79 -16.53
C CYS A 703 -7.97 2.30 -16.18
N PRO A 704 -9.06 1.56 -15.96
CA PRO A 704 -9.02 0.10 -16.07
C PRO A 704 -8.47 -0.30 -17.45
N LEU A 705 -7.58 -1.28 -17.49
CA LEU A 705 -7.03 -1.86 -18.72
C LEU A 705 -8.11 -2.18 -19.77
N GLY A 706 -7.83 -1.92 -21.04
CA GLY A 706 -8.80 -2.05 -22.12
C GLY A 706 -9.85 -0.93 -22.17
N VAL A 707 -10.02 -0.14 -21.10
CA VAL A 707 -10.77 1.13 -21.14
C VAL A 707 -9.83 2.23 -21.61
N GLN A 708 -10.30 3.02 -22.57
CA GLN A 708 -9.57 4.19 -23.08
C GLN A 708 -9.90 5.43 -22.23
N PRO A 709 -8.96 6.37 -22.05
CA PRO A 709 -9.21 7.60 -21.32
C PRO A 709 -10.19 8.50 -22.05
N ASP A 710 -11.08 9.14 -21.27
CA ASP A 710 -12.09 10.08 -21.73
C ASP A 710 -12.01 11.44 -21.01
N GLY A 711 -11.04 11.63 -20.11
CA GLY A 711 -10.85 12.85 -19.33
C GLY A 711 -11.90 13.09 -18.24
N ILE A 712 -12.88 12.19 -18.09
CA ILE A 712 -14.04 12.35 -17.19
C ILE A 712 -14.07 11.23 -16.15
N LYS A 713 -13.92 9.97 -16.59
CA LYS A 713 -13.82 8.78 -15.75
C LYS A 713 -12.38 8.43 -15.42
N CYS A 714 -11.47 8.66 -16.37
CA CYS A 714 -10.04 8.43 -16.24
C CYS A 714 -9.25 9.23 -17.29
N THR A 715 -7.98 9.47 -16.98
CA THR A 715 -7.09 10.41 -17.69
C THR A 715 -6.05 9.70 -18.55
N TYR A 716 -5.61 8.50 -18.19
CA TYR A 716 -4.61 7.76 -18.95
C TYR A 716 -4.80 6.24 -18.90
N SER A 717 -4.45 5.58 -20.00
CA SER A 717 -4.14 4.15 -20.04
C SER A 717 -2.72 3.98 -20.59
N PHE A 718 -2.10 2.82 -20.43
CA PHE A 718 -0.75 2.58 -20.97
C PHE A 718 -0.58 1.14 -21.43
N ASP A 719 0.56 0.84 -22.07
CA ASP A 719 1.14 -0.47 -22.28
C ASP A 719 2.66 -0.37 -22.06
N ILE A 720 3.26 -1.32 -21.34
CA ILE A 720 4.71 -1.50 -21.35
C ILE A 720 5.08 -2.16 -22.70
N LEU A 721 6.00 -1.55 -23.43
CA LEU A 721 6.51 -2.04 -24.72
C LEU A 721 7.67 -3.03 -24.54
N GLY A 722 8.45 -2.84 -23.48
CA GLY A 722 9.63 -3.62 -23.13
C GLY A 722 10.54 -2.84 -22.18
N TYR A 723 11.75 -3.35 -21.95
CA TYR A 723 12.74 -2.72 -21.07
C TYR A 723 14.18 -3.02 -21.51
N ILE A 724 15.13 -2.30 -20.92
CA ILE A 724 16.55 -2.65 -20.88
C ILE A 724 17.05 -2.72 -19.44
N ARG A 725 18.19 -3.39 -19.24
CA ARG A 725 18.92 -3.39 -17.96
C ARG A 725 20.02 -2.33 -17.98
N ILE A 726 20.16 -1.57 -16.88
CA ILE A 726 21.13 -0.47 -16.78
C ILE A 726 22.57 -1.01 -16.81
N ASP A 727 22.85 -2.13 -16.15
CA ASP A 727 24.20 -2.70 -16.05
C ASP A 727 24.79 -3.13 -17.40
N GLU A 728 23.92 -3.52 -18.35
CA GLU A 728 24.28 -3.83 -19.74
C GLU A 728 24.51 -2.55 -20.55
N LEU A 729 23.65 -1.55 -20.38
CA LEU A 729 23.78 -0.23 -21.01
C LEU A 729 25.08 0.48 -20.64
N VAL A 730 25.42 0.53 -19.34
CA VAL A 730 26.65 1.19 -18.87
C VAL A 730 27.91 0.35 -19.11
N GLY A 731 27.76 -0.87 -19.63
CA GLY A 731 28.86 -1.75 -20.01
C GLY A 731 29.54 -2.50 -18.86
N ILE A 732 28.96 -2.51 -17.65
CA ILE A 732 29.51 -3.28 -16.51
C ILE A 732 29.63 -4.76 -16.89
N THR A 733 28.62 -5.32 -17.54
CA THR A 733 28.63 -6.73 -17.99
C THR A 733 29.64 -7.04 -19.11
N ASN A 734 30.32 -6.02 -19.65
CA ASN A 734 31.41 -6.18 -20.62
C ASN A 734 32.81 -6.00 -19.98
N LEU A 735 32.92 -5.52 -18.74
CA LEU A 735 34.19 -5.42 -18.02
C LEU A 735 34.53 -6.74 -17.31
N THR A 736 35.83 -6.95 -17.08
CA THR A 736 36.34 -8.15 -16.40
C THR A 736 36.61 -7.87 -14.92
N ASN A 737 36.15 -8.75 -14.05
CA ASN A 737 36.36 -8.72 -12.59
C ASN A 737 37.79 -9.14 -12.24
N SER A 738 38.51 -8.34 -11.44
CA SER A 738 39.91 -8.62 -11.10
C SER A 738 40.09 -9.76 -10.09
N GLN A 739 39.05 -10.15 -9.34
CA GLN A 739 39.05 -11.30 -8.44
C GLN A 739 38.75 -12.64 -9.12
N THR A 740 38.07 -12.65 -10.28
CA THR A 740 37.56 -13.89 -10.90
C THR A 740 38.05 -14.12 -12.33
N GLY A 741 38.52 -13.07 -13.03
CA GLY A 741 38.88 -13.13 -14.44
C GLY A 741 37.69 -13.28 -15.40
N GLN A 742 36.46 -13.32 -14.87
CA GLN A 742 35.22 -13.41 -15.64
C GLN A 742 34.60 -12.03 -15.88
N LYS A 743 33.54 -11.96 -16.69
CA LYS A 743 32.75 -10.73 -16.83
C LYS A 743 31.87 -10.52 -15.60
N TYR A 744 31.70 -9.26 -15.19
CA TYR A 744 30.77 -8.94 -14.09
C TYR A 744 29.34 -9.31 -14.49
N LYS A 745 28.60 -9.89 -13.56
CA LYS A 745 27.18 -10.22 -13.68
C LYS A 745 26.28 -9.01 -13.58
N ASP A 746 26.66 -8.06 -12.72
CA ASP A 746 25.84 -6.93 -12.29
C ASP A 746 26.70 -5.79 -11.70
N ARG A 747 26.07 -4.62 -11.47
CA ARG A 747 26.73 -3.50 -10.79
C ARG A 747 27.26 -3.87 -9.41
N VAL A 748 26.61 -4.80 -8.73
CA VAL A 748 26.82 -5.05 -7.31
C VAL A 748 28.17 -5.77 -7.13
N GLU A 749 28.42 -6.83 -7.90
CA GLU A 749 29.73 -7.49 -8.05
C GLU A 749 30.83 -6.50 -8.45
N PHE A 750 30.56 -5.61 -9.41
CA PHE A 750 31.46 -4.54 -9.83
C PHE A 750 31.84 -3.60 -8.68
N CYS A 751 30.86 -3.15 -7.89
CA CYS A 751 31.10 -2.31 -6.72
C CYS A 751 31.99 -2.99 -5.66
N LYS A 752 31.89 -4.31 -5.45
CA LYS A 752 32.81 -5.02 -4.54
C LYS A 752 34.16 -5.40 -5.11
N ASP A 753 34.39 -5.29 -6.41
CA ASP A 753 35.76 -5.18 -6.92
C ASP A 753 36.35 -3.76 -6.70
N SER A 754 35.77 -3.04 -5.72
CA SER A 754 36.04 -1.66 -5.33
C SER A 754 35.88 -0.65 -6.47
N LYS A 755 35.14 -1.02 -7.52
CA LYS A 755 34.87 -0.17 -8.68
C LYS A 755 33.75 0.82 -8.40
N VAL A 756 33.80 1.93 -9.11
CA VAL A 756 32.94 3.08 -8.89
C VAL A 756 32.18 3.39 -10.17
N GLU A 757 30.84 3.33 -10.12
CA GLU A 757 30.02 3.69 -11.28
C GLU A 757 30.11 5.19 -11.56
N PHE A 758 29.96 6.03 -10.53
CA PHE A 758 30.52 7.37 -10.51
C PHE A 758 30.75 7.85 -9.07
N ASP A 759 31.81 8.62 -8.84
CA ASP A 759 32.03 9.37 -7.61
C ASP A 759 32.15 10.86 -7.98
N PHE A 760 31.09 11.61 -7.73
CA PHE A 760 31.03 13.04 -8.03
C PHE A 760 31.82 13.91 -7.03
N SER A 761 32.32 13.35 -5.92
CA SER A 761 33.23 14.06 -5.02
C SER A 761 34.67 14.10 -5.55
N THR A 762 35.08 13.07 -6.32
CA THR A 762 36.39 13.01 -6.98
C THR A 762 36.33 13.18 -8.51
N MET A 763 35.13 13.25 -9.08
CA MET A 763 34.83 13.26 -10.52
C MET A 763 35.46 12.08 -11.27
N LYS A 764 35.30 10.86 -10.73
CA LYS A 764 35.89 9.62 -11.26
C LYS A 764 34.86 8.51 -11.47
N SER A 765 35.17 7.63 -12.41
CA SER A 765 34.42 6.41 -12.72
C SER A 765 35.40 5.33 -13.19
N ASP A 766 35.07 4.07 -12.93
CA ASP A 766 35.66 2.90 -13.60
C ASP A 766 34.93 2.57 -14.93
N LEU A 767 33.91 3.34 -15.32
CA LEU A 767 33.13 3.19 -16.56
C LEU A 767 33.25 4.42 -17.48
N THR A 768 33.78 4.22 -18.68
CA THR A 768 33.80 5.27 -19.72
C THR A 768 32.40 5.65 -20.24
N PHE A 769 31.35 4.88 -19.91
CA PHE A 769 29.97 5.27 -20.23
C PHE A 769 29.60 6.62 -19.60
N TRP A 770 30.13 6.96 -18.42
CA TRP A 770 29.79 8.19 -17.69
C TRP A 770 30.80 9.34 -17.89
N ASP A 771 31.77 9.20 -18.80
CA ASP A 771 32.76 10.24 -19.13
C ASP A 771 32.11 11.56 -19.60
N ASN A 772 32.45 12.68 -18.95
CA ASN A 772 31.78 13.97 -19.14
C ASN A 772 30.26 13.89 -18.80
N PRO A 773 29.90 13.76 -17.51
CA PRO A 773 28.50 13.64 -17.10
C PRO A 773 27.72 14.95 -17.30
N THR A 774 28.38 16.11 -17.20
CA THR A 774 27.77 17.43 -17.36
C THR A 774 27.80 17.95 -18.81
N ASP A 775 28.15 17.11 -19.79
CA ASP A 775 28.14 17.48 -21.22
C ASP A 775 26.87 17.01 -21.94
N GLU A 776 26.27 17.91 -22.71
CA GLU A 776 25.00 17.70 -23.41
C GLU A 776 25.12 16.71 -24.57
N ALA A 777 26.22 16.75 -25.33
CA ALA A 777 26.43 15.85 -26.46
C ALA A 777 26.73 14.42 -25.98
N ALA A 778 27.53 14.27 -24.91
CA ALA A 778 27.77 12.99 -24.25
C ALA A 778 26.47 12.40 -23.69
N ASN A 779 25.65 13.19 -23.01
CA ASN A 779 24.35 12.75 -22.49
C ASN A 779 23.36 12.36 -23.61
N THR A 780 23.33 13.11 -24.71
CA THR A 780 22.56 12.74 -25.90
C THR A 780 23.03 11.40 -26.50
N ASN A 781 24.35 11.19 -26.57
CA ASN A 781 24.94 9.93 -27.04
C ASN A 781 24.63 8.73 -26.11
N ARG A 782 24.54 8.95 -24.79
CA ARG A 782 24.06 7.93 -23.83
C ARG A 782 22.63 7.48 -24.15
N THR A 783 21.75 8.44 -24.46
CA THR A 783 20.37 8.18 -24.92
C THR A 783 20.35 7.43 -26.26
N THR A 784 21.24 7.74 -27.21
CA THR A 784 21.38 6.96 -28.46
C THR A 784 21.74 5.50 -28.16
N LYS A 785 22.77 5.24 -27.35
CA LYS A 785 23.17 3.89 -26.93
C LYS A 785 22.06 3.12 -26.20
N MET A 786 21.25 3.83 -25.41
CA MET A 786 20.07 3.30 -24.72
C MET A 786 19.05 2.73 -25.72
N LEU A 787 18.78 3.46 -26.80
CA LEU A 787 17.88 3.06 -27.86
C LEU A 787 18.49 1.97 -28.76
N GLU A 788 19.78 2.02 -29.04
CA GLU A 788 20.50 0.98 -29.77
C GLU A 788 20.45 -0.36 -29.05
N LEU A 789 20.71 -0.39 -27.73
CA LEU A 789 20.60 -1.61 -26.92
C LEU A 789 19.20 -2.21 -26.99
N TYR A 790 18.15 -1.40 -26.76
CA TYR A 790 16.76 -1.86 -26.80
C TYR A 790 16.38 -2.43 -28.18
N ASN A 791 16.73 -1.72 -29.26
CA ASN A 791 16.47 -2.18 -30.62
C ASN A 791 17.30 -3.42 -30.99
N ASN A 792 18.45 -3.64 -30.37
CA ASN A 792 19.25 -4.85 -30.58
C ASN A 792 18.72 -6.05 -29.79
N LEU A 793 18.24 -5.87 -28.56
CA LEU A 793 17.56 -6.93 -27.80
C LEU A 793 16.34 -7.47 -28.58
N ILE A 794 15.47 -6.59 -29.10
CA ILE A 794 14.31 -7.00 -29.93
C ILE A 794 14.75 -7.85 -31.14
N LYS A 795 15.88 -7.53 -31.79
CA LYS A 795 16.41 -8.32 -32.91
C LYS A 795 16.93 -9.71 -32.50
N THR A 796 17.35 -9.91 -31.25
CA THR A 796 17.74 -11.24 -30.78
C THR A 796 16.53 -12.16 -30.59
N GLY A 797 15.37 -11.60 -30.18
CA GLY A 797 14.14 -12.36 -29.99
C GLY A 797 14.23 -13.46 -28.92
N THR A 798 15.15 -13.34 -27.95
CA THR A 798 15.38 -14.34 -26.89
C THR A 798 14.84 -13.88 -25.53
N GLY A 799 14.30 -14.81 -24.74
CA GLY A 799 13.64 -14.48 -23.47
C GLY A 799 12.50 -13.49 -23.65
N ASP A 800 12.33 -12.54 -22.72
CA ASP A 800 11.32 -11.48 -22.81
C ASP A 800 11.45 -10.62 -24.09
N ALA A 801 12.64 -10.52 -24.70
CA ALA A 801 12.82 -9.77 -25.94
C ALA A 801 12.02 -10.35 -27.12
N ALA A 802 11.59 -11.61 -27.05
CA ALA A 802 10.63 -12.22 -27.98
C ALA A 802 9.24 -11.55 -27.97
N TYR A 803 8.90 -10.85 -26.89
CA TYR A 803 7.60 -10.20 -26.67
C TYR A 803 7.67 -8.67 -26.67
N MET A 804 8.89 -8.11 -26.66
CA MET A 804 9.13 -6.66 -26.70
C MET A 804 8.75 -6.04 -28.06
N LYS A 805 8.34 -4.77 -28.02
CA LYS A 805 7.83 -4.02 -29.17
C LYS A 805 8.78 -2.88 -29.51
N SER A 806 9.05 -2.66 -30.80
CA SER A 806 9.79 -1.49 -31.27
C SER A 806 9.13 -0.19 -30.82
N LEU A 807 9.94 0.82 -30.49
CA LEU A 807 9.44 2.14 -30.13
C LEU A 807 9.01 2.88 -31.40
N PRO A 808 7.77 3.41 -31.49
CA PRO A 808 7.39 4.30 -32.57
C PRO A 808 8.27 5.55 -32.58
N THR A 809 8.66 6.02 -33.77
CA THR A 809 9.41 7.26 -33.91
C THR A 809 8.54 8.48 -33.56
N ALA A 810 9.18 9.57 -33.13
CA ALA A 810 8.49 10.84 -32.89
C ALA A 810 7.68 11.32 -34.12
N ALA A 811 8.13 11.02 -35.34
CA ALA A 811 7.43 11.37 -36.58
C ALA A 811 6.14 10.54 -36.77
N GLU A 812 6.19 9.22 -36.57
CA GLU A 812 5.00 8.36 -36.67
C GLU A 812 3.95 8.67 -35.61
N LEU A 813 4.38 9.08 -34.42
CA LEU A 813 3.49 9.52 -33.34
C LEU A 813 2.86 10.88 -33.68
N THR A 814 3.66 11.85 -34.15
CA THR A 814 3.16 13.16 -34.58
C THR A 814 2.17 13.07 -35.73
N ALA A 815 2.29 12.04 -36.60
CA ALA A 815 1.34 11.76 -37.67
C ALA A 815 0.04 11.09 -37.20
N LYS A 816 0.03 10.43 -36.04
CA LYS A 816 -1.14 9.73 -35.46
C LYS A 816 -1.87 10.58 -34.41
N ASN A 817 -1.15 11.47 -33.72
CA ASN A 817 -1.67 12.33 -32.68
C ASN A 817 -2.32 13.60 -33.25
N PRO A 818 -3.28 14.22 -32.52
CA PRO A 818 -3.82 15.52 -32.91
C PRO A 818 -2.73 16.60 -32.87
N PRO A 819 -2.78 17.62 -33.75
CA PRO A 819 -1.91 18.78 -33.63
C PRO A 819 -2.18 19.54 -32.33
N CYS A 820 -1.13 20.09 -31.71
CA CYS A 820 -1.18 20.71 -30.38
C CYS A 820 -2.30 21.74 -30.18
N TRP A 821 -2.61 22.53 -31.21
CA TRP A 821 -3.68 23.53 -31.15
C TRP A 821 -5.08 22.95 -30.89
N LYS A 822 -5.30 21.65 -31.16
CA LYS A 822 -6.61 21.00 -30.96
C LYS A 822 -6.91 20.73 -29.48
N ASN A 823 -5.88 20.74 -28.64
CA ASN A 823 -5.93 20.39 -27.22
C ASN A 823 -5.46 21.52 -26.29
N SER A 824 -4.58 22.39 -26.77
CA SER A 824 -3.93 23.44 -25.98
C SER A 824 -4.35 24.84 -26.46
N PRO A 825 -5.04 25.64 -25.61
CA PRO A 825 -5.47 27.01 -25.94
C PRO A 825 -4.30 27.95 -26.30
N ILE A 826 -3.18 27.87 -25.58
CA ILE A 826 -1.95 28.63 -25.89
C ILE A 826 -1.34 28.24 -27.25
N CYS A 827 -1.61 27.02 -27.74
CA CYS A 827 -1.22 26.58 -29.08
C CYS A 827 -2.24 26.94 -30.17
N ALA A 828 -3.54 27.04 -29.85
CA ALA A 828 -4.57 27.54 -30.76
C ALA A 828 -4.39 29.03 -31.09
N THR A 829 -3.80 29.79 -30.15
CA THR A 829 -3.58 31.23 -30.23
C THR A 829 -2.12 31.64 -30.52
N ALA A 830 -1.21 30.67 -30.68
CA ALA A 830 0.19 30.95 -30.99
C ALA A 830 0.37 31.47 -32.43
N GLU A 831 1.02 32.63 -32.57
CA GLU A 831 1.35 33.30 -33.84
C GLU A 831 1.96 32.36 -34.89
N PHE A 832 3.00 31.63 -34.49
CA PHE A 832 3.68 30.63 -35.32
C PHE A 832 3.14 29.20 -35.13
N GLY A 833 2.08 29.03 -34.33
CA GLY A 833 1.55 27.73 -33.94
C GLY A 833 2.42 26.97 -32.92
N CYS A 834 2.21 25.66 -32.85
CA CYS A 834 2.95 24.73 -32.00
C CYS A 834 3.34 23.47 -32.77
N ARG A 835 4.35 22.76 -32.27
CA ARG A 835 4.81 21.47 -32.79
C ARG A 835 4.80 20.39 -31.70
N ARG A 836 4.73 19.12 -32.10
CA ARG A 836 5.06 17.99 -31.20
C ARG A 836 6.53 17.63 -31.37
N LYS A 837 7.23 17.51 -30.24
CA LYS A 837 8.61 17.02 -30.13
C LYS A 837 8.65 15.73 -29.32
N LEU A 838 9.75 15.01 -29.47
CA LEU A 838 10.09 13.79 -28.73
C LEU A 838 9.15 12.61 -29.01
N THR A 839 9.60 11.42 -28.62
CA THR A 839 8.76 10.24 -28.50
C THR A 839 7.68 10.43 -27.41
N ALA A 840 7.95 11.27 -26.40
CA ALA A 840 6.96 11.75 -25.42
C ALA A 840 5.91 12.73 -25.98
N GLN A 841 6.02 13.17 -27.24
CA GLN A 841 4.99 13.91 -27.98
C GLN A 841 4.59 15.26 -27.39
N ILE A 842 5.56 15.93 -26.78
CA ILE A 842 5.43 17.18 -26.05
C ILE A 842 5.13 18.35 -26.98
N CYS A 843 4.13 19.15 -26.63
CA CYS A 843 3.75 20.35 -27.36
C CYS A 843 4.65 21.53 -27.01
N GLU A 844 5.40 22.03 -27.99
CA GLU A 844 6.28 23.20 -27.87
C GLU A 844 5.68 24.37 -28.67
N LYS A 845 5.55 25.54 -28.05
CA LYS A 845 5.15 26.78 -28.73
C LYS A 845 6.30 27.28 -29.59
N CYS A 846 6.03 27.50 -30.87
CA CYS A 846 7.07 27.95 -31.79
C CYS A 846 7.33 29.46 -31.63
N THR A 847 8.61 29.83 -31.61
CA THR A 847 9.10 31.22 -31.53
C THR A 847 9.35 31.84 -32.90
N SER A 848 9.24 31.06 -33.99
CA SER A 848 9.34 31.49 -35.38
C SER A 848 8.56 30.51 -36.27
N ALA A 849 8.24 30.92 -37.50
CA ALA A 849 7.57 30.07 -38.47
C ALA A 849 8.51 28.95 -38.96
N SER A 850 8.03 27.70 -38.92
CA SER A 850 8.77 26.51 -39.36
C SER A 850 7.78 25.42 -39.86
N PRO A 851 8.13 24.55 -40.83
CA PRO A 851 7.18 23.61 -41.45
C PRO A 851 6.55 22.58 -40.49
N ASP A 852 7.20 22.27 -39.38
CA ASP A 852 6.73 21.40 -38.29
C ASP A 852 5.75 22.10 -37.34
N CYS A 853 5.80 23.44 -37.24
CA CYS A 853 4.90 24.25 -36.44
C CYS A 853 3.52 24.37 -37.10
N LYS A 854 2.49 23.82 -36.46
CA LYS A 854 1.12 23.81 -36.98
C LYS A 854 0.25 24.82 -36.22
N LYS A 855 -0.58 25.53 -36.96
CA LYS A 855 -1.65 26.42 -36.46
C LYS A 855 -3.01 25.94 -36.97
N PRO A 856 -4.13 26.29 -36.32
CA PRO A 856 -5.47 26.00 -36.84
C PRO A 856 -5.79 26.87 -38.06
N THR A 857 -6.69 26.39 -38.90
CA THR A 857 -7.39 27.15 -39.94
C THR A 857 -8.75 27.66 -39.43
N SER A 858 -9.42 28.53 -40.18
CA SER A 858 -10.78 29.00 -39.84
C SER A 858 -11.86 27.89 -39.90
N SER A 859 -11.55 26.75 -40.51
CA SER A 859 -12.39 25.54 -40.53
C SER A 859 -12.09 24.55 -39.40
N ASP A 860 -11.04 24.78 -38.60
CA ASP A 860 -10.63 23.84 -37.55
C ASP A 860 -11.33 24.10 -36.21
N SER A 861 -11.74 23.02 -35.54
CA SER A 861 -12.31 23.08 -34.19
C SER A 861 -11.19 23.12 -33.15
N VAL A 862 -10.97 24.30 -32.59
CA VAL A 862 -10.06 24.58 -31.47
C VAL A 862 -10.76 24.43 -30.11
N PRO A 863 -10.03 24.28 -28.98
CA PRO A 863 -10.61 24.40 -27.66
C PRO A 863 -11.34 25.75 -27.48
N PRO A 864 -12.60 25.77 -27.03
CA PRO A 864 -13.28 27.01 -26.68
C PRO A 864 -12.68 27.60 -25.39
N LYS A 865 -13.08 28.81 -25.01
CA LYS A 865 -12.74 29.37 -23.69
C LYS A 865 -13.37 28.49 -22.60
N LEU A 866 -12.54 27.71 -21.93
CA LEU A 866 -12.96 26.81 -20.85
C LEU A 866 -13.20 27.58 -19.54
N THR A 867 -14.12 27.07 -18.72
CA THR A 867 -14.34 27.56 -17.35
C THR A 867 -13.50 26.75 -16.37
N LYS A 868 -12.75 27.43 -15.50
CA LYS A 868 -11.99 26.81 -14.39
C LYS A 868 -12.92 26.21 -13.34
N ALA A 869 -12.44 25.21 -12.59
CA ALA A 869 -13.18 24.69 -11.44
C ALA A 869 -13.18 25.72 -10.29
N VAL A 870 -14.32 25.84 -9.60
CA VAL A 870 -14.45 26.76 -8.46
C VAL A 870 -14.18 26.01 -7.16
N ALA A 871 -13.34 26.56 -6.29
CA ALA A 871 -13.13 25.99 -4.96
C ALA A 871 -14.40 26.18 -4.11
N PRO A 872 -14.84 25.17 -3.33
CA PRO A 872 -16.02 25.31 -2.48
C PRO A 872 -15.79 26.41 -1.42
N PRO A 873 -16.86 27.09 -0.98
CA PRO A 873 -16.76 28.06 0.11
C PRO A 873 -16.23 27.39 1.37
N LEU A 874 -15.38 28.10 2.12
CA LEU A 874 -14.91 27.60 3.41
C LEU A 874 -16.04 27.67 4.44
N PRO A 875 -16.21 26.65 5.29
CA PRO A 875 -17.10 26.71 6.44
C PRO A 875 -16.83 27.96 7.29
N THR A 876 -17.89 28.71 7.59
CA THR A 876 -17.88 29.87 8.47
C THR A 876 -18.74 29.61 9.71
N ASP A 877 -18.41 30.31 10.80
CA ASP A 877 -19.27 30.40 11.99
C ASP A 877 -20.40 31.42 11.79
N ALA A 878 -21.24 31.58 12.81
CA ALA A 878 -22.37 32.51 12.79
C ALA A 878 -21.98 34.00 12.73
N SER A 879 -20.67 34.35 12.85
CA SER A 879 -20.15 35.69 12.61
C SER A 879 -19.60 35.89 11.18
N GLY A 880 -19.70 34.87 10.33
CA GLY A 880 -19.14 34.88 8.98
C GLY A 880 -17.63 34.61 8.92
N LYS A 881 -17.01 34.26 10.05
CA LYS A 881 -15.57 33.99 10.15
C LYS A 881 -15.26 32.53 9.83
N THR A 882 -14.23 32.25 9.06
CA THR A 882 -13.88 30.88 8.63
C THR A 882 -13.40 30.02 9.80
N THR A 883 -13.99 28.83 9.94
CA THR A 883 -13.70 27.89 11.04
C THR A 883 -12.61 26.87 10.70
N VAL A 884 -12.23 26.78 9.43
CA VAL A 884 -11.10 25.99 8.94
C VAL A 884 -10.21 26.85 8.01
N PRO A 885 -8.88 26.84 8.20
CA PRO A 885 -7.96 27.40 7.22
C PRO A 885 -7.80 26.44 6.04
N ARG A 886 -7.51 26.98 4.84
CA ARG A 886 -6.71 26.22 3.85
C ARG A 886 -5.26 26.19 4.33
N ASN A 887 -4.45 25.26 3.83
CA ASN A 887 -3.04 25.19 4.23
C ASN A 887 -2.28 26.50 3.92
N PRO A 888 -1.21 26.83 4.66
CA PRO A 888 -0.31 27.90 4.27
C PRO A 888 0.35 27.54 2.93
N THR A 889 0.36 28.48 1.99
CA THR A 889 1.01 28.28 0.70
C THR A 889 2.52 28.07 0.86
N GLY A 890 3.02 26.97 0.31
CA GLY A 890 4.46 26.67 0.23
C GLY A 890 5.18 27.55 -0.81
N ALA A 891 5.17 28.87 -0.60
CA ALA A 891 5.67 29.86 -1.56
C ALA A 891 7.21 29.93 -1.57
N GLY A 892 7.83 29.03 -2.33
CA GLY A 892 9.28 29.03 -2.64
C GLY A 892 9.66 29.64 -4.00
N GLY A 893 8.73 30.34 -4.66
CA GLY A 893 8.98 31.09 -5.90
C GLY A 893 8.99 32.60 -5.64
N ASN A 894 10.07 33.28 -5.98
CA ASN A 894 10.23 34.71 -5.70
C ASN A 894 9.45 35.61 -6.67
N GLY A 895 8.65 36.53 -6.11
CA GLY A 895 8.17 37.74 -6.77
C GLY A 895 6.94 37.55 -7.68
N ASN A 896 5.96 38.47 -7.71
CA ASN A 896 5.77 39.69 -6.91
C ASN A 896 4.29 39.84 -6.52
N ALA A 897 4.05 40.52 -5.41
CA ALA A 897 2.70 40.79 -4.92
C ALA A 897 2.07 42.02 -5.59
N ALA A 898 0.75 42.00 -5.72
CA ALA A 898 -0.09 43.19 -5.66
C ALA A 898 -1.44 42.78 -5.04
N ALA A 899 -1.65 43.14 -3.78
CA ALA A 899 -2.97 43.07 -3.17
C ALA A 899 -3.74 44.36 -3.51
N ALA A 900 -5.04 44.23 -3.82
CA ALA A 900 -5.95 45.34 -3.95
C ALA A 900 -7.29 44.94 -3.32
N GLU A 901 -7.55 45.44 -2.11
CA GLU A 901 -8.86 45.33 -1.48
C GLU A 901 -9.84 46.29 -2.17
N SER A 902 -11.09 45.89 -2.36
CA SER A 902 -12.20 46.85 -2.41
C SER A 902 -13.53 46.20 -2.03
N SER A 903 -14.25 46.91 -1.16
CA SER A 903 -15.50 46.50 -0.54
C SER A 903 -16.69 46.46 -1.50
N ALA A 904 -17.53 45.44 -1.29
CA ALA A 904 -18.98 45.32 -1.54
C ALA A 904 -19.75 46.48 -2.23
N SER A 905 -20.68 46.11 -3.11
CA SER A 905 -21.96 46.82 -3.28
C SER A 905 -23.03 45.97 -3.98
N SER A 906 -24.22 45.86 -3.38
CA SER A 906 -25.45 45.46 -4.08
C SER A 906 -26.72 45.94 -3.34
N LEU A 907 -27.26 47.08 -3.81
CA LEU A 907 -28.69 47.43 -3.88
C LEU A 907 -29.63 47.24 -2.66
N VAL A 908 -30.14 48.36 -2.13
CA VAL A 908 -31.58 48.70 -2.17
C VAL A 908 -31.70 50.20 -2.49
N ALA A 909 -32.79 50.63 -3.15
CA ALA A 909 -32.99 52.00 -3.64
C ALA A 909 -33.79 52.90 -2.66
N PHE A 910 -33.73 54.23 -2.84
CA PHE A 910 -34.92 55.11 -2.75
C PHE A 910 -34.70 56.48 -3.45
N THR A 911 -35.62 56.82 -4.36
CA THR A 911 -36.14 58.16 -4.77
C THR A 911 -35.27 59.44 -4.81
N SER A 912 -35.21 60.02 -6.02
CA SER A 912 -35.61 61.41 -6.37
C SER A 912 -34.67 62.62 -6.18
N LEU A 913 -34.72 63.51 -7.20
CA LEU A 913 -34.22 64.91 -7.27
C LEU A 913 -32.69 65.14 -7.14
N ILE A 914 -32.04 66.18 -7.69
CA ILE A 914 -32.23 67.02 -8.89
C ILE A 914 -30.93 67.88 -9.10
N ILE A 915 -30.72 68.49 -10.28
CA ILE A 915 -29.80 69.63 -10.55
C ILE A 915 -28.24 69.41 -10.53
N THR A 916 -27.69 69.28 -11.76
CA THR A 916 -26.54 69.98 -12.39
C THR A 916 -25.07 69.99 -11.89
N LEU A 917 -24.19 69.96 -12.92
CA LEU A 917 -23.00 70.81 -13.20
C LEU A 917 -21.55 70.38 -12.80
N ALA A 918 -20.81 69.96 -13.84
CA ALA A 918 -19.52 70.51 -14.32
C ALA A 918 -18.15 70.30 -13.61
N ALA A 919 -17.11 70.33 -14.48
CA ALA A 919 -15.65 70.35 -14.28
C ALA A 919 -15.02 69.09 -13.61
N LEU A 920 -13.93 68.47 -14.10
CA LEU A 920 -12.68 68.85 -14.79
C LEU A 920 -11.49 69.20 -13.85
N PHE A 921 -10.38 68.50 -14.09
CA PHE A 921 -9.01 68.69 -13.60
C PHE A 921 -8.72 68.45 -12.10
N ALA A 922 -8.33 67.21 -11.81
CA ALA A 922 -7.00 66.89 -11.26
C ALA A 922 -6.51 65.57 -11.88
#